data_AF-A0A9X0D2S9-F1
#
_entry.id   AF-A0A9X0D2S9-F1
#
_cell.length_a   1.000
_cell.length_b   1.000
_cell.length_c   1.000
_cell.angle_alpha   90.00
_cell.angle_beta   90.00
_cell.angle_gamma   90.00
#
_symmetry.space_group_name_H-M   'P 1'
#
loop_
_entity.id
_entity.type
_entity.pdbx_description
1 polymer ?
#
loop_
_entity_poly.entity_id
_entity_poly.type
_entity_poly.pdbx_seq_one_letter_code
_entity_poly.pdbx_strand_id
1 'polypeptide(L)'
;MSTAELPCYTLINVLSDAEAQSEQKLAEDLEKGDLRIKTEALKKVIQQILNGEKMPSLLMVIIKFLMPLDDHTIKKLLLIFWEIVPKTGQDGKLLQEMILVCDAYRKDLQHPNEYIRGSTLRFLCKLKATELLEPLMPAIRNCLEHRHSYVRRNAVMAIYTIYRNFDFLIPDAPELVHTFLEQEQDASCKRNAFMMLIHVDQERALEYLSTCIDQVNTFGDILQLVIVELIYKVCHANPAERSRFIRCIYNLLNSSSPAVRYEAAGTLVTLSSAPTAVKSAASCYIELIVKESDNNVKLIVLDRLIALKDNPTQEKVLRELVMDILRVLSSPDLEVRKKTLQLVLDLVTSRNIHEVVAVLKKEVTKTHMDSEHEDIGGYRQMLVRTLHTCSVKFPDVAVSIVPLLMEFLGDSNEQAAFDVLVFVREAVQRFEQLKPVIMEKLLENFHTIKTVKIHRHALWIMGEYANSKQDILDVTDEIKKGLGDVPIVDDEMRRAAGDVPEGSEQTSSQSSGGQRLVTADGTYATQSALSTPGITSLLKKDDEKRPPLRQYLLDGEFFVGAAIACTLAKLALRYLDMEEDKEKQNVFCANCMLIMASILHLGRSGLPKKIITDDDVDRISLCVRVVAERVPLMKNIFTVECRNSLSSMLDASKRGEEEKMNKADIEKALAIQVDDPIPFMQLLAKSESGITEDQFALALSQAVGSGSGKKEDELVGSKLNKVAQLTGFSDPVYAEAYVNVNQYDIVLDLLIVNQTSDTLQNVTLELATLGDLKLVEKPQPITLGPNDFSNIKANVKVSSTENGIIFGNIVYDVSGGPGDRNCVVLNDIHIDIMDYIVPASCTDSEFRQMWAEFEWENKVTVNTNISDLREYLEHLIASTNMKCLTPEKALAGECGFMAANLYARSIFGEDALANVSIERPSDQSGPSVTGHVRIRAKSQGMALSLGDKINLSQKKISK
;
A
#
# COMPACT_ATOMS: atom_id res chain seq x y z
N MET A 1 25.33 44.21 18.05
CA MET A 1 25.11 42.75 18.00
C MET A 1 23.99 42.45 18.97
N SER A 2 22.81 42.24 18.41
CA SER A 2 21.57 41.94 19.11
C SER A 2 21.74 40.67 19.95
N THR A 3 21.03 40.64 21.08
CA THR A 3 20.85 39.46 21.92
C THR A 3 20.47 38.27 21.05
N ALA A 4 21.40 37.33 20.83
CA ALA A 4 21.06 36.05 20.25
C ALA A 4 20.10 35.36 21.21
N GLU A 5 18.81 35.39 20.89
CA GLU A 5 17.78 34.64 21.60
C GLU A 5 18.15 33.16 21.51
N LEU A 6 18.24 32.50 22.67
CA LEU A 6 18.38 31.05 22.73
C LEU A 6 17.12 30.44 22.10
N PRO A 7 17.22 29.60 21.06
CA PRO A 7 16.05 29.02 20.43
C PRO A 7 15.24 28.19 21.43
N CYS A 8 13.91 28.36 21.46
CA CYS A 8 13.00 27.46 22.16
C CYS A 8 12.85 26.20 21.30
N TYR A 9 13.49 25.10 21.69
CA TYR A 9 13.47 23.85 20.91
C TYR A 9 12.25 22.97 21.21
N THR A 10 11.48 23.25 22.27
CA THR A 10 10.34 22.41 22.70
C THR A 10 9.36 23.24 23.54
N LEU A 11 8.16 23.48 23.01
CA LEU A 11 7.04 24.06 23.77
C LEU A 11 6.31 22.94 24.52
N ILE A 12 6.42 22.94 25.85
CA ILE A 12 5.62 22.02 26.69
C ILE A 12 4.26 22.69 26.91
N ASN A 13 3.19 22.09 26.37
CA ASN A 13 1.83 22.57 26.54
C ASN A 13 1.49 22.63 28.04
N VAL A 14 1.45 23.84 28.60
CA VAL A 14 0.94 24.08 29.95
C VAL A 14 -0.58 24.16 29.81
N LEU A 15 -1.29 23.25 30.48
CA LEU A 15 -2.76 23.31 30.60
C LEU A 15 -3.14 24.73 31.04
N SER A 16 -4.08 25.38 30.34
CA SER A 16 -4.48 26.77 30.57
C SER A 16 -4.96 27.09 32.00
N ASP A 17 -5.12 26.08 32.86
CA ASP A 17 -5.51 26.18 34.27
C ASP A 17 -4.32 26.31 35.27
N ALA A 18 -3.06 26.27 34.81
CA ALA A 18 -1.91 26.43 35.71
C ALA A 18 -1.46 27.90 35.81
N GLU A 19 -1.73 28.56 36.94
CA GLU A 19 -1.19 29.89 37.25
C GLU A 19 0.35 29.90 37.20
N ALA A 20 0.93 30.81 36.42
CA ALA A 20 2.38 31.05 36.40
C ALA A 20 2.82 31.52 37.79
N GLN A 21 3.62 30.71 38.48
CA GLN A 21 4.16 31.07 39.79
C GLN A 21 5.29 32.09 39.64
N SER A 22 5.27 33.16 40.44
CA SER A 22 6.32 34.19 40.46
C SER A 22 7.68 33.63 40.88
N GLU A 23 8.77 34.16 40.31
CA GLU A 23 10.17 33.78 40.61
C GLU A 23 10.48 33.79 42.13
N GLN A 24 9.94 34.76 42.88
CA GLN A 24 10.14 34.87 44.33
C GLN A 24 9.55 33.68 45.11
N LYS A 25 8.35 33.24 44.73
CA LYS A 25 7.68 32.07 45.34
C LYS A 25 8.45 30.78 45.05
N LEU A 26 8.98 30.64 43.83
CA LEU A 26 9.84 29.51 43.46
C LEU A 26 11.15 29.52 44.25
N ALA A 27 11.76 30.69 44.48
CA ALA A 27 12.93 30.80 45.35
C ALA A 27 12.62 30.35 46.78
N GLU A 28 11.53 30.83 47.38
CA GLU A 28 11.12 30.44 48.73
C GLU A 28 10.83 28.94 48.87
N ASP A 29 10.12 28.37 47.88
CA ASP A 29 9.80 26.93 47.82
C ASP A 29 11.08 26.07 47.70
N LEU A 30 12.10 26.55 46.99
CA LEU A 30 13.40 25.88 46.85
C LEU A 30 14.27 25.99 48.10
N GLU A 31 14.20 27.11 48.82
CA GLU A 31 14.95 27.32 50.06
C GLU A 31 14.36 26.54 51.23
N LYS A 32 13.06 26.75 51.51
CA LYS A 32 12.39 26.32 52.75
C LYS A 32 11.42 25.14 52.57
N GLY A 33 11.08 24.77 51.33
CA GLY A 33 10.13 23.69 51.08
C GLY A 33 10.66 22.30 51.46
N ASP A 34 9.75 21.37 51.72
CA ASP A 34 10.09 19.95 51.89
C ASP A 34 10.60 19.33 50.56
N LEU A 35 11.21 18.15 50.62
CA LEU A 35 11.78 17.46 49.46
C LEU A 35 10.80 17.36 48.27
N ARG A 36 9.51 17.14 48.54
CA ARG A 36 8.45 17.07 47.53
C ARG A 36 8.19 18.44 46.87
N ILE A 37 8.12 19.49 47.69
CA ILE A 37 7.89 20.87 47.24
C ILE A 37 9.09 21.34 46.41
N LYS A 38 10.33 21.08 46.87
CA LYS A 38 11.57 21.34 46.13
C LYS A 38 11.60 20.64 44.78
N THR A 39 11.12 19.40 44.72
CA THR A 39 11.04 18.61 43.46
C THR A 39 10.02 19.22 42.48
N GLU A 40 8.84 19.62 42.96
CA GLU A 40 7.82 20.27 42.14
C GLU A 40 8.27 21.67 41.67
N ALA A 41 8.89 22.45 42.55
CA ALA A 41 9.44 23.77 42.21
C ALA A 41 10.53 23.65 41.14
N LEU A 42 11.47 22.70 41.27
CA LEU A 42 12.51 22.48 40.26
C LEU A 42 11.93 22.05 38.90
N LYS A 43 10.87 21.25 38.87
CA LYS A 43 10.16 20.90 37.61
C LYS A 43 9.55 22.13 36.94
N LYS A 44 8.91 23.01 37.72
CA LYS A 44 8.32 24.25 37.19
C LYS A 44 9.38 25.20 36.65
N VAL A 45 10.50 25.35 37.36
CA VAL A 45 11.65 26.14 36.88
C VAL A 45 12.17 25.60 35.55
N ILE A 46 12.34 24.28 35.42
CA ILE A 46 12.77 23.66 34.16
C ILE A 46 11.78 23.95 33.03
N GLN A 47 10.47 23.84 33.29
CA GLN A 47 9.42 24.12 32.29
C GLN A 47 9.43 25.58 31.83
N GLN A 48 9.53 26.53 32.76
CA GLN A 48 9.57 27.96 32.45
C GLN A 48 10.83 28.34 31.67
N ILE A 49 12.01 27.80 32.03
CA ILE A 49 13.24 28.06 31.28
C ILE A 49 13.16 27.46 29.86
N LEU A 50 12.57 26.27 29.70
CA LEU A 50 12.33 25.68 28.37
C LEU A 50 11.39 26.53 27.50
N ASN A 51 10.42 27.21 28.12
CA ASN A 51 9.52 28.15 27.46
C ASN A 51 10.17 29.51 27.16
N GLY A 52 11.45 29.70 27.49
CA GLY A 52 12.23 30.91 27.16
C GLY A 52 12.31 31.95 28.28
N GLU A 53 11.75 31.70 29.47
CA GLU A 53 11.84 32.63 30.60
C GLU A 53 13.25 32.59 31.22
N LYS A 54 13.92 33.75 31.32
CA LYS A 54 15.24 33.88 31.96
C LYS A 54 15.07 34.13 33.46
N MET A 55 15.50 33.18 34.29
CA MET A 55 15.51 33.29 35.76
C MET A 55 16.93 33.12 36.34
N PRO A 56 17.81 34.13 36.20
CA PRO A 56 19.19 34.05 36.67
C PRO A 56 19.30 34.06 38.21
N SER A 57 18.33 34.62 38.94
CA SER A 57 18.39 34.71 40.41
C SER A 57 18.29 33.34 41.11
N LEU A 58 17.60 32.39 40.48
CA LEU A 58 17.40 31.04 41.00
C LEU A 58 18.64 30.15 40.90
N LEU A 59 19.63 30.51 40.07
CA LEU A 59 20.83 29.68 39.84
C LEU A 59 21.59 29.42 41.15
N MET A 60 21.85 30.47 41.93
CA MET A 60 22.59 30.35 43.19
C MET A 60 21.77 29.65 44.29
N VAL A 61 20.46 29.86 44.31
CA VAL A 61 19.54 29.19 45.23
C VAL A 61 19.57 27.67 44.99
N ILE A 62 19.52 27.25 43.72
CA ILE A 62 19.59 25.84 43.32
C ILE A 62 20.95 25.23 43.70
N ILE A 63 22.07 25.94 43.44
CA ILE A 63 23.41 25.48 43.82
C ILE A 63 23.52 25.28 45.33
N LYS A 64 23.03 26.22 46.14
CA LYS A 64 23.18 26.18 47.59
C LYS A 64 22.26 25.15 48.27
N PHE A 65 21.02 25.01 47.82
CA PHE A 65 19.98 24.28 48.56
C PHE A 65 19.52 22.96 47.92
N LEU A 66 19.79 22.72 46.63
CA LEU A 66 19.42 21.48 45.95
C LEU A 66 20.62 20.58 45.62
N MET A 67 21.74 21.17 45.21
CA MET A 67 22.95 20.41 44.84
C MET A 67 23.51 19.51 45.95
N PRO A 68 23.48 19.90 47.25
CA PRO A 68 23.97 19.05 48.34
C PRO A 68 23.04 17.90 48.70
N LEU A 69 21.83 17.82 48.12
CA LEU A 69 20.86 16.77 48.45
C LEU A 69 21.18 15.48 47.69
N ASP A 70 21.15 14.34 48.39
CA ASP A 70 21.44 13.01 47.82
C ASP A 70 20.21 12.31 47.22
N ASP A 71 19.06 13.00 47.13
CA ASP A 71 17.85 12.43 46.55
C ASP A 71 18.00 12.17 45.05
N HIS A 72 17.69 10.94 44.62
CA HIS A 72 17.84 10.50 43.23
C HIS A 72 16.99 11.31 42.25
N THR A 73 15.79 11.74 42.66
CA THR A 73 14.86 12.49 41.79
C THR A 73 15.38 13.90 41.57
N ILE A 74 15.83 14.56 42.64
CA ILE A 74 16.41 15.90 42.58
C ILE A 74 17.70 15.87 41.74
N LYS A 75 18.61 14.91 41.97
CA LYS A 75 19.84 14.76 41.17
C LYS A 75 19.55 14.60 39.68
N LYS A 76 18.54 13.80 39.31
CA LYS A 76 18.14 13.64 37.90
C LYS A 76 17.57 14.93 37.30
N LEU A 77 16.74 15.66 38.04
CA LEU A 77 16.21 16.96 37.61
C LEU A 77 17.31 18.01 37.49
N LEU A 78 18.29 18.00 38.38
CA LEU A 78 19.46 18.89 38.31
C LEU A 78 20.24 18.66 37.02
N LEU A 79 20.49 17.41 36.61
CA LEU A 79 21.16 17.12 35.33
C LEU A 79 20.40 17.69 34.12
N ILE A 80 19.06 17.66 34.13
CA ILE A 80 18.23 18.28 33.10
C ILE A 80 18.34 19.81 33.16
N PHE A 81 18.27 20.38 34.36
CA PHE A 81 18.42 21.82 34.57
C PHE A 81 19.76 22.33 34.02
N TRP A 82 20.86 21.63 34.31
CA TRP A 82 22.18 21.99 33.80
C TRP A 82 22.32 21.90 32.28
N GLU A 83 21.51 21.07 31.61
CA GLU A 83 21.49 20.99 30.15
C GLU A 83 20.95 22.28 29.53
N ILE A 84 19.95 22.89 30.18
CA ILE A 84 19.18 24.01 29.64
C ILE A 84 19.79 25.37 30.00
N VAL A 85 20.34 25.50 31.21
CA VAL A 85 20.82 26.80 31.73
C VAL A 85 21.99 27.35 30.92
N PRO A 86 22.05 28.66 30.61
CA PRO A 86 23.21 29.29 29.96
C PRO A 86 24.47 29.15 30.83
N LYS A 87 25.59 28.72 30.24
CA LYS A 87 26.86 28.50 30.95
C LYS A 87 27.82 29.70 30.86
N THR A 88 27.60 30.55 29.87
CA THR A 88 28.42 31.74 29.59
C THR A 88 27.64 33.00 29.91
N GLY A 89 28.35 34.02 30.42
CA GLY A 89 27.81 35.36 30.59
C GLY A 89 27.69 36.12 29.27
N GLN A 90 27.27 37.39 29.34
CA GLN A 90 27.15 38.28 28.17
C GLN A 90 28.50 38.49 27.44
N ASP A 91 29.61 38.36 28.16
CA ASP A 91 30.97 38.51 27.64
C ASP A 91 31.53 37.23 26.99
N GLY A 92 30.73 36.15 26.90
CA GLY A 92 31.16 34.84 26.38
C GLY A 92 32.06 34.03 27.32
N LYS A 93 32.44 34.57 28.49
CA LYS A 93 33.19 33.87 29.53
C LYS A 93 32.29 32.97 30.38
N LEU A 94 32.86 31.88 30.91
CA LEU A 94 32.18 30.96 31.82
C LEU A 94 31.75 31.67 33.11
N LEU A 95 30.53 31.40 33.58
CA LEU A 95 30.03 31.90 34.86
C LEU A 95 30.86 31.32 36.03
N GLN A 96 31.18 32.16 37.02
CA GLN A 96 32.01 31.74 38.18
C GLN A 96 31.32 30.63 38.99
N GLU A 97 29.99 30.64 39.02
CA GLU A 97 29.12 29.65 39.64
C GLU A 97 29.33 28.24 39.04
N MET A 98 29.76 28.14 37.78
CA MET A 98 29.98 26.86 37.11
C MET A 98 31.18 26.10 37.66
N ILE A 99 32.09 26.76 38.39
CA ILE A 99 33.20 26.09 39.08
C ILE A 99 32.66 25.18 40.19
N LEU A 100 31.66 25.65 40.96
CA LEU A 100 31.01 24.85 42.00
C LEU A 100 30.27 23.66 41.41
N VAL A 101 29.63 23.88 40.27
CA VAL A 101 28.93 22.84 39.50
C VAL A 101 29.93 21.79 38.99
N CYS A 102 31.12 22.18 38.55
CA CYS A 102 32.18 21.28 38.11
C CYS A 102 32.66 20.34 39.25
N ASP A 103 32.84 20.87 40.47
CA ASP A 103 33.20 20.05 41.63
C ASP A 103 32.09 19.04 41.97
N ALA A 104 30.83 19.46 41.84
CA ALA A 104 29.68 18.57 42.03
C ALA A 104 29.65 17.43 40.99
N TYR A 105 29.90 17.71 39.71
CA TYR A 105 30.01 16.66 38.69
C TYR A 105 31.13 15.68 39.00
N ARG A 106 32.29 16.17 39.46
CA ARG A 106 33.40 15.31 39.87
C ARG A 106 33.01 14.37 41.01
N LYS A 107 32.30 14.88 42.02
CA LYS A 107 31.76 14.08 43.14
C LYS A 107 30.74 13.06 42.66
N ASP A 108 29.82 13.46 41.77
CA ASP A 108 28.79 12.58 41.23
C ASP A 108 29.39 11.45 40.36
N LEU A 109 30.47 11.71 39.63
CA LEU A 109 31.25 10.68 38.90
C LEU A 109 31.98 9.70 39.84
N GLN A 110 32.25 10.11 41.09
CA GLN A 110 32.89 9.29 42.13
C GLN A 110 31.87 8.74 43.15
N HIS A 111 30.59 8.96 42.94
CA HIS A 111 29.53 8.57 43.86
C HIS A 111 29.41 7.04 43.98
N PRO A 112 29.11 6.44 45.15
CA PRO A 112 28.99 4.98 45.28
C PRO A 112 27.88 4.37 44.40
N ASN A 113 26.81 5.12 44.13
CA ASN A 113 25.70 4.71 43.27
C ASN A 113 26.05 4.78 41.76
N GLU A 114 25.97 3.64 41.08
CA GLU A 114 26.23 3.46 39.65
C GLU A 114 25.26 4.22 38.73
N TYR A 115 24.01 4.42 39.16
CA TYR A 115 22.99 5.13 38.37
C TYR A 115 23.27 6.63 38.30
N ILE A 116 23.79 7.20 39.38
CA ILE A 116 24.20 8.62 39.45
C ILE A 116 25.42 8.83 38.56
N ARG A 117 26.44 7.96 38.66
CA ARG A 117 27.61 7.99 37.76
C ARG A 117 27.20 7.91 36.29
N GLY A 118 26.41 6.90 35.91
CA GLY A 118 26.01 6.69 34.53
C GLY A 118 25.09 7.79 33.98
N SER A 119 24.24 8.40 34.81
CA SER A 119 23.42 9.54 34.39
C SER A 119 24.26 10.81 34.20
N THR A 120 25.25 11.02 35.07
CA THR A 120 26.22 12.11 34.94
C THR A 120 27.07 11.94 33.66
N LEU A 121 27.58 10.73 33.39
CA LEU A 121 28.33 10.43 32.16
C LEU A 121 27.50 10.70 30.89
N ARG A 122 26.21 10.35 30.88
CA ARG A 122 25.30 10.69 29.76
C ARG A 122 25.08 12.20 29.61
N PHE A 123 24.98 12.92 30.72
CA PHE A 123 24.89 14.38 30.70
C PHE A 123 26.16 15.01 30.13
N LEU A 124 27.34 14.51 30.48
CA LEU A 124 28.62 15.03 29.97
C LEU A 124 28.75 14.90 28.45
N CYS A 125 28.12 13.91 27.81
CA CYS A 125 28.06 13.82 26.34
C CYS A 125 27.40 15.04 25.69
N LYS A 126 26.56 15.78 26.42
CA LYS A 126 25.85 16.96 25.90
C LYS A 126 26.57 18.27 26.20
N LEU A 127 27.59 18.25 27.05
CA LEU A 127 28.32 19.44 27.46
C LEU A 127 29.34 19.84 26.39
N LYS A 128 29.29 21.10 25.94
CA LYS A 128 30.19 21.65 24.92
C LYS A 128 31.21 22.66 25.50
N ALA A 129 31.32 22.76 26.82
CA ALA A 129 32.23 23.69 27.49
C ALA A 129 33.54 22.97 27.84
N THR A 130 34.62 23.30 27.14
CA THR A 130 35.95 22.70 27.33
C THR A 130 36.51 22.90 28.74
N GLU A 131 36.39 24.12 29.28
CA GLU A 131 36.86 24.50 30.62
C GLU A 131 36.20 23.67 31.74
N LEU A 132 34.98 23.17 31.51
CA LEU A 132 34.27 22.31 32.47
C LEU A 132 34.60 20.82 32.31
N LEU A 133 34.98 20.39 31.11
CA LEU A 133 35.28 18.98 30.84
C LEU A 133 36.71 18.61 31.26
N GLU A 134 37.68 19.51 31.06
CA GLU A 134 39.09 19.25 31.36
C GLU A 134 39.34 18.76 32.80
N PRO A 135 38.76 19.37 33.86
CA PRO A 135 38.96 18.90 35.24
C PRO A 135 38.31 17.54 35.54
N LEU A 136 37.34 17.13 34.73
CA LEU A 136 36.57 15.89 34.92
C LEU A 136 37.22 14.67 34.27
N MET A 137 38.16 14.88 33.35
CA MET A 137 38.78 13.81 32.56
C MET A 137 39.37 12.66 33.41
N PRO A 138 40.09 12.90 34.52
CA PRO A 138 40.59 11.80 35.37
C PRO A 138 39.46 10.96 35.99
N ALA A 139 38.35 11.60 36.38
CA ALA A 139 37.21 10.90 36.96
C ALA A 139 36.47 10.06 35.90
N ILE A 140 36.35 10.57 34.68
CA ILE A 140 35.75 9.84 33.55
C ILE A 140 36.59 8.61 33.18
N ARG A 141 37.93 8.74 33.14
CA ARG A 141 38.84 7.60 32.89
C ARG A 141 38.70 6.51 33.95
N ASN A 142 38.66 6.88 35.23
CA ASN A 142 38.46 5.92 36.32
C ASN A 142 37.10 5.17 36.23
N CYS A 143 36.10 5.74 35.55
CA CYS A 143 34.82 5.06 35.33
C CYS A 143 34.91 3.88 34.34
N LEU A 144 35.99 3.77 33.54
CA LEU A 144 36.23 2.60 32.67
C LEU A 144 36.58 1.35 33.47
N GLU A 145 37.18 1.49 34.65
CA GLU A 145 37.58 0.35 35.50
C GLU A 145 36.50 -0.03 36.52
N HIS A 146 35.32 0.60 36.46
CA HIS A 146 34.27 0.42 37.44
C HIS A 146 33.69 -1.01 37.40
N ARG A 147 33.34 -1.59 38.56
CA ARG A 147 32.80 -2.97 38.66
C ARG A 147 31.55 -3.22 37.81
N HIS A 148 30.67 -2.23 37.70
CA HIS A 148 29.39 -2.34 36.98
C HIS A 148 29.51 -1.94 35.50
N SER A 149 29.09 -2.81 34.58
CA SER A 149 29.14 -2.58 33.12
C SER A 149 28.32 -1.37 32.67
N TYR A 150 27.20 -1.06 33.36
CA TYR A 150 26.41 0.14 33.09
C TYR A 150 27.25 1.44 33.14
N VAL A 151 28.18 1.56 34.10
CA VAL A 151 29.05 2.74 34.21
C VAL A 151 30.10 2.74 33.11
N ARG A 152 30.78 1.60 32.90
CA ARG A 152 31.81 1.45 31.86
C ARG A 152 31.27 1.76 30.47
N ARG A 153 30.09 1.25 30.12
CA ARG A 153 29.40 1.52 28.86
C ARG A 153 29.14 3.00 28.62
N ASN A 154 28.66 3.71 29.63
CA ASN A 154 28.41 5.15 29.54
C ASN A 154 29.72 5.95 29.53
N ALA A 155 30.77 5.46 30.20
CA ALA A 155 32.09 6.08 30.20
C ALA A 155 32.73 6.04 28.80
N VAL A 156 32.66 4.89 28.11
CA VAL A 156 33.10 4.78 26.71
C VAL A 156 32.34 5.75 25.81
N MET A 157 31.01 5.87 25.96
CA MET A 157 30.21 6.82 25.17
C MET A 157 30.57 8.28 25.45
N ALA A 158 30.85 8.62 26.72
CA ALA A 158 31.31 9.95 27.11
C ALA A 158 32.68 10.26 26.49
N ILE A 159 33.64 9.33 26.59
CA ILE A 159 34.96 9.48 25.97
C ILE A 159 34.84 9.65 24.46
N TYR A 160 34.03 8.83 23.79
CA TYR A 160 33.77 8.95 22.35
C TYR A 160 33.25 10.34 21.98
N THR A 161 32.25 10.82 22.70
CA THR A 161 31.61 12.12 22.41
C THR A 161 32.56 13.29 22.70
N ILE A 162 33.31 13.22 23.81
CA ILE A 162 34.30 14.24 24.17
C ILE A 162 35.42 14.28 23.14
N TYR A 163 35.99 13.13 22.76
CA TYR A 163 37.06 13.06 21.77
C TYR A 163 36.63 13.62 20.40
N ARG A 164 35.42 13.28 19.95
CA ARG A 164 34.88 13.77 18.68
C ARG A 164 34.72 15.30 18.64
N ASN A 165 34.37 15.91 19.77
CA ASN A 165 34.19 17.36 19.88
C ASN A 165 35.51 18.09 20.20
N PHE A 166 36.38 17.46 21.00
CA PHE A 166 37.58 18.03 21.60
C PHE A 166 38.70 16.97 21.67
N ASP A 167 39.36 16.73 20.55
CA ASP A 167 40.43 15.73 20.40
C ASP A 167 41.61 15.95 21.37
N PHE A 168 41.99 17.20 21.60
CA PHE A 168 43.11 17.59 22.45
C PHE A 168 42.91 17.29 23.95
N LEU A 169 41.66 17.09 24.42
CA LEU A 169 41.39 16.76 25.83
C LEU A 169 41.76 15.32 26.19
N ILE A 170 41.76 14.41 25.21
CA ILE A 170 42.11 13.00 25.41
C ILE A 170 42.75 12.40 24.15
N PRO A 171 43.98 12.81 23.80
CA PRO A 171 44.62 12.38 22.56
C PRO A 171 44.86 10.85 22.51
N ASP A 172 45.01 10.21 23.68
CA ASP A 172 45.21 8.77 23.88
C ASP A 172 43.91 7.94 23.93
N ALA A 173 42.74 8.56 23.69
CA ALA A 173 41.44 7.87 23.71
C ALA A 173 41.36 6.59 22.85
N PRO A 174 41.85 6.59 21.59
CA PRO A 174 41.80 5.40 20.74
C PRO A 174 42.62 4.22 21.30
N GLU A 175 43.73 4.50 21.99
CA GLU A 175 44.57 3.47 22.61
C GLU A 175 43.92 2.90 23.85
N LEU A 176 43.45 3.78 24.72
CA LEU A 176 42.75 3.42 25.94
C LEU A 176 41.52 2.55 25.66
N VAL A 177 40.72 2.89 24.64
CA VAL A 177 39.50 2.15 24.29
C VAL A 177 39.81 0.83 23.58
N HIS A 178 40.91 0.75 22.82
CA HIS A 178 41.37 -0.51 22.25
C HIS A 178 41.79 -1.51 23.33
N THR A 179 42.64 -1.11 24.29
CA THR A 179 43.01 -1.96 25.43
C THR A 179 41.80 -2.36 26.28
N PHE A 180 40.85 -1.44 26.47
CA PHE A 180 39.59 -1.73 27.15
C PHE A 180 38.77 -2.80 26.41
N LEU A 181 38.67 -2.71 25.07
CA LEU A 181 37.90 -3.63 24.24
C LEU A 181 38.44 -5.08 24.31
N GLU A 182 39.77 -5.25 24.41
CA GLU A 182 40.40 -6.57 24.54
C GLU A 182 40.10 -7.24 25.89
N GLN A 183 40.05 -6.47 26.97
CA GLN A 183 39.86 -6.99 28.33
C GLN A 183 38.38 -7.20 28.71
N GLU A 184 37.50 -6.37 28.17
CA GLU A 184 36.08 -6.35 28.52
C GLU A 184 35.37 -7.66 28.13
N GLN A 185 34.32 -8.02 28.87
CA GLN A 185 33.50 -9.22 28.59
C GLN A 185 32.05 -8.87 28.27
N ASP A 186 31.54 -7.74 28.75
CA ASP A 186 30.16 -7.31 28.52
C ASP A 186 29.92 -6.88 27.07
N ALA A 187 28.90 -7.46 26.42
CA ALA A 187 28.59 -7.21 25.02
C ALA A 187 28.22 -5.74 24.72
N SER A 188 27.56 -5.05 25.66
CA SER A 188 27.13 -3.66 25.46
C SER A 188 28.31 -2.70 25.56
N CYS A 189 29.24 -2.95 26.49
CA CYS A 189 30.51 -2.22 26.57
C CYS A 189 31.37 -2.44 25.31
N LYS A 190 31.53 -3.69 24.88
CA LYS A 190 32.28 -4.03 23.65
C LYS A 190 31.70 -3.33 22.43
N ARG A 191 30.38 -3.32 22.28
CA ARG A 191 29.71 -2.63 21.18
C ARG A 191 30.03 -1.14 21.16
N ASN A 192 29.97 -0.45 22.29
CA ASN A 192 30.26 0.99 22.33
C ASN A 192 31.74 1.28 22.07
N ALA A 193 32.64 0.46 22.61
CA ALA A 193 34.08 0.60 22.40
C ALA A 193 34.44 0.36 20.93
N PHE A 194 33.89 -0.70 20.34
CA PHE A 194 34.07 -0.99 18.92
C PHE A 194 33.47 0.11 18.04
N MET A 195 32.25 0.58 18.33
CA MET A 195 31.63 1.70 17.61
C MET A 195 32.48 2.97 17.64
N MET A 196 33.08 3.30 18.78
CA MET A 196 34.01 4.42 18.88
C MET A 196 35.22 4.23 17.96
N LEU A 197 35.86 3.07 17.99
CA LEU A 197 37.01 2.79 17.12
C LEU A 197 36.64 2.87 15.64
N ILE A 198 35.47 2.37 15.22
CA ILE A 198 35.00 2.48 13.81
C ILE A 198 34.98 3.92 13.31
N HIS A 199 34.57 4.87 14.15
CA HIS A 199 34.44 6.27 13.77
C HIS A 199 35.72 7.09 13.95
N VAL A 200 36.59 6.70 14.89
CA VAL A 200 37.78 7.46 15.27
C VAL A 200 39.05 6.89 14.64
N ASP A 201 39.25 5.57 14.73
CA ASP A 201 40.45 4.86 14.29
C ASP A 201 40.09 3.48 13.72
N GLN A 202 39.83 3.46 12.41
CA GLN A 202 39.40 2.26 11.69
C GLN A 202 40.48 1.17 11.66
N GLU A 203 41.77 1.52 11.66
CA GLU A 203 42.85 0.55 11.57
C GLU A 203 42.87 -0.35 12.81
N ARG A 204 42.70 0.23 14.01
CA ARG A 204 42.63 -0.53 15.27
C ARG A 204 41.36 -1.36 15.39
N ALA A 205 40.23 -0.87 14.85
CA ALA A 205 39.00 -1.66 14.77
C ALA A 205 39.19 -2.91 13.89
N LEU A 206 39.91 -2.75 12.77
CA LEU A 206 40.24 -3.85 11.86
C LEU A 206 41.22 -4.84 12.47
N GLU A 207 42.21 -4.38 13.23
CA GLU A 207 43.13 -5.23 13.97
C GLU A 207 42.38 -6.09 15.01
N TYR A 208 41.47 -5.48 15.77
CA TYR A 208 40.62 -6.23 16.70
C TYR A 208 39.71 -7.24 15.99
N LEU A 209 39.04 -6.84 14.90
CA LEU A 209 38.17 -7.75 14.15
C LEU A 209 38.97 -8.91 13.53
N SER A 210 40.21 -8.62 13.11
CA SER A 210 41.14 -9.60 12.54
C SER A 210 41.48 -10.73 13.50
N THR A 211 41.66 -10.43 14.79
CA THR A 211 42.00 -11.43 15.82
C THR A 211 40.79 -12.30 16.20
N CYS A 212 39.57 -11.78 16.05
CA CYS A 212 38.35 -12.46 16.47
C CYS A 212 37.40 -12.91 15.34
N ILE A 213 37.84 -12.85 14.08
CA ILE A 213 36.99 -13.05 12.89
C ILE A 213 36.25 -14.41 12.86
N ASP A 214 36.87 -15.48 13.36
CA ASP A 214 36.27 -16.82 13.40
C ASP A 214 35.27 -16.99 14.55
N GLN A 215 35.31 -16.12 15.57
CA GLN A 215 34.45 -16.16 16.74
C GLN A 215 33.23 -15.23 16.65
N VAL A 216 33.10 -14.45 15.56
CA VAL A 216 32.05 -13.42 15.43
C VAL A 216 30.63 -13.97 15.63
N ASN A 217 30.36 -15.23 15.28
CA ASN A 217 29.05 -15.85 15.46
C ASN A 217 28.66 -16.07 16.95
N THR A 218 29.63 -16.06 17.87
CA THR A 218 29.36 -16.21 19.32
C THR A 218 29.09 -14.88 20.02
N PHE A 219 29.35 -13.77 19.34
CA PHE A 219 29.10 -12.44 19.90
C PHE A 219 27.61 -12.13 20.00
N GLY A 220 27.27 -11.21 20.90
CA GLY A 220 25.91 -10.68 21.00
C GLY A 220 25.49 -9.99 19.69
N ASP A 221 24.20 -10.09 19.38
CA ASP A 221 23.55 -9.51 18.20
C ASP A 221 23.89 -8.03 17.97
N ILE A 222 23.88 -7.22 19.03
CA ILE A 222 24.19 -5.77 18.95
C ILE A 222 25.62 -5.52 18.44
N LEU A 223 26.58 -6.38 18.80
CA LEU A 223 27.96 -6.27 18.32
C LEU A 223 28.07 -6.80 16.87
N GLN A 224 27.38 -7.90 16.56
CA GLN A 224 27.35 -8.45 15.20
C GLN A 224 26.83 -7.43 14.18
N LEU A 225 25.75 -6.69 14.50
CA LEU A 225 25.21 -5.64 13.63
C LEU A 225 26.24 -4.53 13.34
N VAL A 226 26.96 -4.07 14.38
CA VAL A 226 28.00 -3.05 14.21
C VAL A 226 29.20 -3.59 13.41
N ILE A 227 29.51 -4.89 13.53
CA ILE A 227 30.53 -5.56 12.69
C ILE A 227 30.08 -5.59 11.23
N VAL A 228 28.81 -5.90 10.93
CA VAL A 228 28.28 -5.86 9.56
C VAL A 228 28.40 -4.45 8.97
N GLU A 229 28.06 -3.42 9.74
CA GLU A 229 28.20 -2.02 9.34
C GLU A 229 29.66 -1.65 9.03
N LEU A 230 30.61 -2.08 9.87
CA LEU A 230 32.04 -1.87 9.60
C LEU A 230 32.48 -2.58 8.33
N ILE A 231 32.11 -3.86 8.16
CA ILE A 231 32.47 -4.64 6.99
C ILE A 231 31.98 -3.96 5.72
N TYR A 232 30.75 -3.45 5.73
CA TYR A 232 30.18 -2.69 4.62
C TYR A 232 31.04 -1.46 4.29
N LYS A 233 31.31 -0.60 5.28
CA LYS A 233 32.11 0.63 5.11
C LYS A 233 33.53 0.35 4.62
N VAL A 234 34.22 -0.63 5.22
CA VAL A 234 35.61 -0.96 4.88
C VAL A 234 35.71 -1.60 3.51
N CYS A 235 34.81 -2.51 3.15
CA CYS A 235 34.83 -3.15 1.83
C CYS A 235 34.47 -2.17 0.70
N HIS A 236 33.76 -1.08 1.02
CA HIS A 236 33.51 0.01 0.10
C HIS A 236 34.76 0.89 -0.06
N ALA A 237 35.41 1.27 1.04
CA ALA A 237 36.63 2.09 1.03
C ALA A 237 37.85 1.35 0.42
N ASN A 238 38.04 0.09 0.80
CA ASN A 238 39.20 -0.74 0.44
C ASN A 238 38.75 -2.10 -0.14
N PRO A 239 38.64 -2.22 -1.48
CA PRO A 239 38.21 -3.46 -2.14
C PRO A 239 39.11 -4.68 -1.92
N ALA A 240 40.37 -4.49 -1.53
CA ALA A 240 41.34 -5.57 -1.33
C ALA A 240 40.97 -6.52 -0.18
N GLU A 241 40.30 -6.01 0.87
CA GLU A 241 39.91 -6.79 2.05
C GLU A 241 38.59 -7.56 1.88
N ARG A 242 37.91 -7.41 0.74
CA ARG A 242 36.58 -8.01 0.48
C ARG A 242 36.58 -9.53 0.67
N SER A 243 37.59 -10.22 0.15
CA SER A 243 37.68 -11.68 0.20
C SER A 243 37.72 -12.21 1.64
N ARG A 244 38.38 -11.46 2.54
CA ARG A 244 38.51 -11.80 3.96
C ARG A 244 37.19 -11.64 4.69
N PHE A 245 36.47 -10.54 4.46
CA PHE A 245 35.22 -10.26 5.15
C PHE A 245 34.01 -11.01 4.59
N ILE A 246 34.01 -11.42 3.32
CA ILE A 246 32.96 -12.28 2.75
C ILE A 246 32.85 -13.59 3.56
N ARG A 247 33.98 -14.18 3.98
CA ARG A 247 33.96 -15.37 4.87
C ARG A 247 33.29 -15.09 6.21
N CYS A 248 33.53 -13.90 6.79
CA CYS A 248 32.88 -13.48 8.03
C CYS A 248 31.36 -13.31 7.85
N ILE A 249 30.92 -12.71 6.74
CA ILE A 249 29.49 -12.55 6.42
C ILE A 249 28.81 -13.91 6.25
N TYR A 250 29.45 -14.89 5.59
CA TYR A 250 28.91 -16.25 5.49
C TYR A 250 28.67 -16.90 6.87
N ASN A 251 29.55 -16.65 7.85
CA ASN A 251 29.34 -17.11 9.21
C ASN A 251 28.14 -16.40 9.87
N LEU A 252 27.97 -15.10 9.61
CA LEU A 252 26.88 -14.28 10.15
C LEU A 252 25.50 -14.62 9.56
N LEU A 253 25.42 -15.18 8.35
CA LEU A 253 24.16 -15.70 7.78
C LEU A 253 23.53 -16.82 8.64
N ASN A 254 24.35 -17.48 9.47
CA ASN A 254 23.94 -18.53 10.40
C ASN A 254 23.75 -18.02 11.84
N SER A 255 23.72 -16.70 12.06
CA SER A 255 23.44 -16.12 13.39
C SER A 255 22.05 -16.51 13.89
N SER A 256 21.88 -16.58 15.21
CA SER A 256 20.59 -16.81 15.84
C SER A 256 19.62 -15.63 15.71
N SER A 257 20.14 -14.42 15.47
CA SER A 257 19.33 -13.20 15.38
C SER A 257 18.83 -12.95 13.95
N PRO A 258 17.51 -12.84 13.73
CA PRO A 258 16.94 -12.52 12.41
C PRO A 258 17.44 -11.21 11.82
N ALA A 259 17.62 -10.18 12.66
CA ALA A 259 18.12 -8.86 12.23
C ALA A 259 19.54 -8.93 11.68
N VAL A 260 20.42 -9.70 12.34
CA VAL A 260 21.79 -9.92 11.86
C VAL A 260 21.80 -10.67 10.54
N ARG A 261 20.99 -11.72 10.41
CA ARG A 261 20.87 -12.49 9.17
C ARG A 261 20.40 -11.63 7.99
N TYR A 262 19.41 -10.77 8.23
CA TYR A 262 18.86 -9.85 7.24
C TYR A 262 19.92 -8.84 6.74
N GLU A 263 20.62 -8.17 7.66
CA GLU A 263 21.66 -7.19 7.32
C GLU A 263 22.90 -7.85 6.70
N ALA A 264 23.29 -9.04 7.18
CA ALA A 264 24.38 -9.82 6.61
C ALA A 264 24.07 -10.24 5.16
N ALA A 265 22.84 -10.68 4.87
CA ALA A 265 22.42 -11.02 3.52
C ALA A 265 22.42 -9.80 2.59
N GLY A 266 21.95 -8.64 3.06
CA GLY A 266 21.95 -7.40 2.27
C GLY A 266 23.36 -6.90 1.96
N THR A 267 24.24 -6.98 2.95
CA THR A 267 25.66 -6.68 2.80
C THR A 267 26.31 -7.66 1.83
N LEU A 268 26.00 -8.96 1.89
CA LEU A 268 26.59 -9.96 1.00
C LEU A 268 26.26 -9.70 -0.48
N VAL A 269 25.00 -9.40 -0.79
CA VAL A 269 24.56 -9.09 -2.16
C VAL A 269 25.24 -7.83 -2.68
N THR A 270 25.45 -6.85 -1.81
CA THR A 270 26.11 -5.58 -2.17
C THR A 270 27.60 -5.77 -2.42
N LEU A 271 28.27 -6.61 -1.63
CA LEU A 271 29.73 -6.82 -1.73
C LEU A 271 30.14 -7.82 -2.81
N SER A 272 29.25 -8.74 -3.19
CA SER A 272 29.56 -9.81 -4.15
C SER A 272 28.42 -10.08 -5.12
N SER A 273 28.72 -9.96 -6.41
CA SER A 273 27.83 -10.37 -7.52
C SER A 273 28.00 -11.85 -7.91
N ALA A 274 28.80 -12.62 -7.16
CA ALA A 274 29.00 -14.03 -7.45
C ALA A 274 27.68 -14.80 -7.28
N PRO A 275 27.31 -15.71 -8.21
CA PRO A 275 26.06 -16.47 -8.13
C PRO A 275 25.91 -17.26 -6.82
N THR A 276 27.00 -17.76 -6.26
CA THR A 276 27.01 -18.48 -4.98
C THR A 276 26.65 -17.58 -3.79
N ALA A 277 27.13 -16.33 -3.78
CA ALA A 277 26.84 -15.35 -2.74
C ALA A 277 25.38 -14.90 -2.79
N VAL A 278 24.89 -14.58 -4.00
CA VAL A 278 23.49 -14.22 -4.22
C VAL A 278 22.56 -15.37 -3.85
N LYS A 279 22.91 -16.61 -4.21
CA LYS A 279 22.12 -17.80 -3.85
C LYS A 279 22.01 -17.96 -2.33
N SER A 280 23.12 -17.88 -1.61
CA SER A 280 23.11 -17.98 -0.14
C SER A 280 22.33 -16.84 0.53
N ALA A 281 22.45 -15.61 0.03
CA ALA A 281 21.68 -14.47 0.54
C ALA A 281 20.18 -14.64 0.29
N ALA A 282 19.78 -15.02 -0.94
CA ALA A 282 18.38 -15.27 -1.30
C ALA A 282 17.78 -16.43 -0.48
N SER A 283 18.51 -17.54 -0.31
CA SER A 283 18.10 -18.64 0.57
C SER A 283 17.91 -18.17 2.02
N CYS A 284 18.79 -17.28 2.51
CA CYS A 284 18.65 -16.71 3.85
C CYS A 284 17.38 -15.85 3.98
N TYR A 285 17.09 -14.99 3.00
CA TYR A 285 15.84 -14.21 2.97
C TYR A 285 14.60 -15.09 2.94
N ILE A 286 14.58 -16.15 2.12
CA ILE A 286 13.47 -17.10 2.06
C ILE A 286 13.26 -17.79 3.42
N GLU A 287 14.34 -18.22 4.07
CA GLU A 287 14.24 -18.82 5.40
C GLU A 287 13.72 -17.85 6.46
N LEU A 288 14.10 -16.58 6.39
CA LEU A 288 13.58 -15.54 7.29
C LEU A 288 12.08 -15.36 7.09
N ILE A 289 11.61 -15.26 5.85
CA ILE A 289 10.18 -15.10 5.54
C ILE A 289 9.36 -16.30 6.06
N VAL A 290 9.90 -17.52 5.96
CA VAL A 290 9.20 -18.74 6.40
C VAL A 290 9.18 -18.88 7.93
N LYS A 291 10.26 -18.50 8.62
CA LYS A 291 10.40 -18.70 10.08
C LYS A 291 9.78 -17.58 10.91
N GLU A 292 9.81 -16.35 10.42
CA GLU A 292 9.27 -15.20 11.16
C GLU A 292 7.75 -15.26 11.28
N SER A 293 7.21 -14.77 12.39
CA SER A 293 5.76 -14.70 12.62
C SER A 293 5.16 -13.36 12.19
N ASP A 294 5.93 -12.27 12.26
CA ASP A 294 5.46 -10.92 11.93
C ASP A 294 5.32 -10.71 10.42
N ASN A 295 4.10 -10.40 9.97
CA ASN A 295 3.78 -10.16 8.57
C ASN A 295 4.51 -8.93 8.01
N ASN A 296 4.74 -7.89 8.82
CA ASN A 296 5.45 -6.69 8.38
C ASN A 296 6.90 -7.01 8.02
N VAL A 297 7.55 -7.82 8.85
CA VAL A 297 8.93 -8.29 8.59
C VAL A 297 8.95 -9.13 7.31
N LYS A 298 7.98 -10.03 7.12
CA LYS A 298 7.87 -10.83 5.87
C LYS A 298 7.74 -9.95 4.64
N LEU A 299 6.91 -8.92 4.68
CA LEU A 299 6.71 -8.00 3.55
C LEU A 299 8.00 -7.22 3.24
N ILE A 300 8.70 -6.70 4.24
CA ILE A 300 9.98 -5.99 4.05
C ILE A 300 11.04 -6.91 3.41
N VAL A 301 11.18 -8.13 3.93
CA VAL A 301 12.15 -9.10 3.40
C VAL A 301 11.76 -9.56 1.99
N LEU A 302 10.46 -9.72 1.71
CA LEU A 302 9.95 -10.07 0.39
C LEU A 302 10.18 -8.96 -0.63
N ASP A 303 10.00 -7.69 -0.24
CA ASP A 303 10.29 -6.55 -1.11
C ASP A 303 11.79 -6.48 -1.46
N ARG A 304 12.69 -6.81 -0.52
CA ARG A 304 14.11 -6.96 -0.81
C ARG A 304 14.40 -8.13 -1.76
N LEU A 305 13.72 -9.27 -1.59
CA LEU A 305 13.86 -10.41 -2.51
C LEU A 305 13.36 -10.06 -3.92
N ILE A 306 12.27 -9.29 -4.03
CA ILE A 306 11.75 -8.79 -5.31
C ILE A 306 12.75 -7.82 -5.94
N ALA A 307 13.38 -6.92 -5.18
CA ALA A 307 14.40 -6.00 -5.71
C ALA A 307 15.61 -6.73 -6.33
N LEU A 308 15.95 -7.95 -5.87
CA LEU A 308 17.00 -8.77 -6.48
C LEU A 308 16.66 -9.21 -7.92
N LYS A 309 15.37 -9.20 -8.30
CA LYS A 309 14.92 -9.54 -9.65
C LYS A 309 15.35 -8.49 -10.69
N ASP A 310 15.51 -7.22 -10.29
CA ASP A 310 15.76 -6.12 -11.22
C ASP A 310 17.12 -6.25 -11.92
N ASN A 311 18.05 -7.01 -11.34
CA ASN A 311 19.33 -7.31 -11.95
C ASN A 311 19.30 -8.66 -12.69
N PRO A 312 19.57 -8.70 -14.02
CA PRO A 312 19.43 -9.92 -14.83
C PRO A 312 20.36 -11.07 -14.42
N THR A 313 21.48 -10.76 -13.76
CA THR A 313 22.42 -11.78 -13.25
C THR A 313 21.86 -12.48 -12.00
N GLN A 314 21.22 -11.71 -11.12
CA GLN A 314 20.60 -12.19 -9.89
C GLN A 314 19.29 -12.92 -10.18
N GLU A 315 18.54 -12.46 -11.19
CA GLU A 315 17.31 -13.11 -11.65
C GLU A 315 17.56 -14.59 -12.04
N LYS A 316 18.66 -14.88 -12.76
CA LYS A 316 19.02 -16.25 -13.14
C LYS A 316 19.20 -17.17 -11.92
N VAL A 317 19.75 -16.65 -10.83
CA VAL A 317 19.93 -17.39 -9.58
C VAL A 317 18.59 -17.59 -8.88
N LEU A 318 17.73 -16.56 -8.84
CA LEU A 318 16.38 -16.67 -8.28
C LEU A 318 15.52 -17.71 -8.99
N ARG A 319 15.69 -17.88 -10.32
CA ARG A 319 14.99 -18.92 -11.10
C ARG A 319 15.29 -20.34 -10.61
N GLU A 320 16.48 -20.59 -10.05
CA GLU A 320 16.83 -21.88 -9.43
C GLU A 320 16.17 -22.07 -8.06
N LEU A 321 15.82 -20.97 -7.37
CA LEU A 321 15.26 -20.97 -6.02
C LEU A 321 13.72 -20.88 -6.00
N VAL A 322 13.05 -20.95 -7.15
CA VAL A 322 11.57 -20.81 -7.25
C VAL A 322 10.83 -21.78 -6.33
N MET A 323 11.30 -23.02 -6.22
CA MET A 323 10.69 -24.02 -5.34
C MET A 323 10.84 -23.67 -3.85
N ASP A 324 11.96 -23.04 -3.48
CA ASP A 324 12.17 -22.54 -2.12
C ASP A 324 11.28 -21.33 -1.82
N ILE A 325 11.10 -20.44 -2.80
CA ILE A 325 10.21 -19.26 -2.71
C ILE A 325 8.75 -19.71 -2.51
N LEU A 326 8.30 -20.76 -3.20
CA LEU A 326 6.94 -21.29 -3.05
C LEU A 326 6.61 -21.76 -1.63
N ARG A 327 7.62 -22.05 -0.79
CA ARG A 327 7.40 -22.38 0.64
C ARG A 327 6.79 -21.21 1.42
N VAL A 328 6.97 -19.97 0.96
CA VAL A 328 6.39 -18.76 1.56
C VAL A 328 4.86 -18.77 1.51
N LEU A 329 4.25 -19.51 0.59
CA LEU A 329 2.78 -19.63 0.50
C LEU A 329 2.14 -20.26 1.74
N SER A 330 2.94 -20.93 2.58
CA SER A 330 2.50 -21.41 3.90
C SER A 330 2.12 -20.30 4.88
N SER A 331 2.54 -19.05 4.64
CA SER A 331 2.11 -17.89 5.44
C SER A 331 0.59 -17.71 5.33
N PRO A 332 -0.13 -17.41 6.42
CA PRO A 332 -1.59 -17.21 6.38
C PRO A 332 -2.00 -15.91 5.68
N ASP A 333 -1.12 -14.90 5.67
CA ASP A 333 -1.43 -13.57 5.15
C ASP A 333 -1.61 -13.53 3.62
N LEU A 334 -2.67 -12.86 3.17
CA LEU A 334 -3.05 -12.77 1.75
C LEU A 334 -2.09 -11.88 0.96
N GLU A 335 -1.57 -10.81 1.57
CA GLU A 335 -0.67 -9.87 0.87
C GLU A 335 0.70 -10.49 0.61
N VAL A 336 1.28 -11.17 1.62
CA VAL A 336 2.51 -11.96 1.45
C VAL A 336 2.33 -13.02 0.34
N ARG A 337 1.19 -13.73 0.32
CA ARG A 337 0.89 -14.72 -0.74
C ARG A 337 0.78 -14.05 -2.12
N LYS A 338 0.13 -12.90 -2.22
CA LYS A 338 -0.04 -12.16 -3.47
C LYS A 338 1.29 -11.73 -4.08
N LYS A 339 2.14 -11.06 -3.29
CA LYS A 339 3.48 -10.65 -3.72
C LYS A 339 4.34 -11.86 -4.10
N THR A 340 4.24 -12.96 -3.33
CA THR A 340 4.97 -14.21 -3.62
C THR A 340 4.54 -14.82 -4.95
N LEU A 341 3.24 -14.95 -5.22
CA LEU A 341 2.74 -15.51 -6.47
C LEU A 341 3.12 -14.64 -7.67
N GLN A 342 3.09 -13.31 -7.51
CA GLN A 342 3.55 -12.39 -8.54
C GLN A 342 5.05 -12.56 -8.85
N LEU A 343 5.89 -12.66 -7.82
CA LEU A 343 7.32 -12.95 -7.99
C LEU A 343 7.55 -14.31 -8.69
N VAL A 344 6.79 -15.35 -8.31
CA VAL A 344 6.88 -16.67 -8.94
C VAL A 344 6.49 -16.60 -10.42
N LEU A 345 5.39 -15.93 -10.78
CA LEU A 345 4.93 -15.77 -12.17
C LEU A 345 5.96 -15.11 -13.09
N ASP A 346 6.83 -14.28 -12.53
CA ASP A 346 7.91 -13.63 -13.24
C ASP A 346 9.16 -14.51 -13.39
N LEU A 347 9.40 -15.42 -12.45
CA LEU A 347 10.55 -16.34 -12.43
C LEU A 347 10.26 -17.70 -13.12
N VAL A 348 9.02 -17.96 -13.52
CA VAL A 348 8.63 -19.20 -14.19
C VAL A 348 9.26 -19.30 -15.58
N THR A 349 9.80 -20.48 -15.89
CA THR A 349 10.38 -20.85 -17.18
C THR A 349 9.84 -22.21 -17.62
N SER A 350 10.07 -22.59 -18.88
CA SER A 350 9.70 -23.91 -19.38
C SER A 350 10.36 -25.08 -18.62
N ARG A 351 11.44 -24.83 -17.86
CA ARG A 351 12.13 -25.86 -17.07
C ARG A 351 11.48 -26.15 -15.73
N ASN A 352 10.96 -25.13 -15.04
CA ASN A 352 10.43 -25.25 -13.67
C ASN A 352 8.89 -25.31 -13.62
N ILE A 353 8.20 -25.00 -14.72
CA ILE A 353 6.73 -24.88 -14.74
C ILE A 353 6.00 -26.13 -14.22
N HIS A 354 6.46 -27.33 -14.58
CA HIS A 354 5.80 -28.56 -14.15
C HIS A 354 5.81 -28.72 -12.63
N GLU A 355 6.93 -28.38 -11.98
CA GLU A 355 7.07 -28.45 -10.52
C GLU A 355 6.25 -27.34 -9.84
N VAL A 356 6.30 -26.11 -10.37
CA VAL A 356 5.51 -24.98 -9.87
C VAL A 356 4.02 -25.30 -9.90
N VAL A 357 3.52 -25.82 -11.03
CA VAL A 357 2.11 -26.18 -11.16
C VAL A 357 1.74 -27.34 -10.23
N ALA A 358 2.61 -28.33 -10.03
CA ALA A 358 2.35 -29.41 -9.08
C ALA A 358 2.13 -28.89 -7.65
N VAL A 359 2.93 -27.90 -7.22
CA VAL A 359 2.76 -27.24 -5.91
C VAL A 359 1.47 -26.43 -5.86
N LEU A 360 1.21 -25.60 -6.87
CA LEU A 360 -0.01 -24.77 -6.93
C LEU A 360 -1.28 -25.63 -6.93
N LYS A 361 -1.29 -26.77 -7.62
CA LYS A 361 -2.39 -27.74 -7.56
C LYS A 361 -2.61 -28.27 -6.15
N LYS A 362 -1.53 -28.66 -5.46
CA LYS A 362 -1.61 -29.14 -4.08
C LYS A 362 -2.18 -28.07 -3.15
N GLU A 363 -1.77 -26.81 -3.32
CA GLU A 363 -2.33 -25.68 -2.57
C GLU A 363 -3.82 -25.47 -2.88
N VAL A 364 -4.22 -25.52 -4.15
CA VAL A 364 -5.64 -25.44 -4.55
C VAL A 364 -6.47 -26.55 -3.93
N THR A 365 -6.01 -27.80 -3.96
CA THR A 365 -6.70 -28.93 -3.32
C THR A 365 -6.78 -28.79 -1.81
N LYS A 366 -5.76 -28.23 -1.14
CA LYS A 366 -5.84 -27.94 0.30
C LYS A 366 -6.95 -26.93 0.60
N THR A 367 -7.05 -25.85 -0.19
CA THR A 367 -8.10 -24.86 0.04
C THR A 367 -9.49 -25.50 -0.05
N HIS A 368 -9.70 -26.53 -0.87
CA HIS A 368 -10.99 -27.22 -1.00
C HIS A 368 -11.43 -27.92 0.30
N MET A 369 -10.49 -28.39 1.12
CA MET A 369 -10.81 -29.11 2.36
C MET A 369 -11.13 -28.18 3.54
N ASP A 370 -10.55 -26.97 3.55
CA ASP A 370 -10.65 -26.02 4.67
C ASP A 370 -11.76 -24.95 4.44
N SER A 371 -12.92 -25.34 3.92
CA SER A 371 -13.93 -24.46 3.30
C SER A 371 -14.68 -23.45 4.20
N GLU A 372 -14.24 -23.18 5.44
CA GLU A 372 -15.02 -22.41 6.43
C GLU A 372 -14.52 -20.97 6.72
N HIS A 373 -13.42 -20.50 6.12
CA HIS A 373 -12.93 -19.12 6.33
C HIS A 373 -13.07 -18.22 5.10
N GLU A 374 -13.67 -17.03 5.26
CA GLU A 374 -13.88 -16.03 4.19
C GLU A 374 -12.58 -15.63 3.46
N ASP A 375 -11.46 -15.54 4.17
CA ASP A 375 -10.14 -15.19 3.61
C ASP A 375 -9.59 -16.25 2.63
N ILE A 376 -10.03 -17.51 2.77
CA ILE A 376 -9.60 -18.60 1.87
C ILE A 376 -10.21 -18.43 0.49
N GLY A 377 -11.40 -17.80 0.38
CA GLY A 377 -12.03 -17.51 -0.89
C GLY A 377 -11.18 -16.60 -1.79
N GLY A 378 -10.62 -15.54 -1.21
CA GLY A 378 -9.71 -14.62 -1.90
C GLY A 378 -8.39 -15.30 -2.30
N TYR A 379 -7.82 -16.12 -1.43
CA TYR A 379 -6.61 -16.89 -1.75
C TYR A 379 -6.85 -17.89 -2.89
N ARG A 380 -7.98 -18.62 -2.86
CA ARG A 380 -8.36 -19.57 -3.91
C ARG A 380 -8.50 -18.86 -5.25
N GLN A 381 -9.19 -17.72 -5.30
CA GLN A 381 -9.30 -16.91 -6.51
C GLN A 381 -7.92 -16.56 -7.09
N MET A 382 -7.00 -16.14 -6.22
CA MET A 382 -5.65 -15.76 -6.63
C MET A 382 -4.84 -16.95 -7.18
N LEU A 383 -4.97 -18.14 -6.59
CA LEU A 383 -4.36 -19.37 -7.10
C LEU A 383 -4.92 -19.76 -8.47
N VAL A 384 -6.24 -19.65 -8.68
CA VAL A 384 -6.89 -19.91 -9.97
C VAL A 384 -6.38 -18.96 -11.05
N ARG A 385 -6.31 -17.65 -10.77
CA ARG A 385 -5.75 -16.65 -11.70
C ARG A 385 -4.28 -16.92 -12.03
N THR A 386 -3.51 -17.35 -11.04
CA THR A 386 -2.09 -17.72 -11.23
C THR A 386 -1.97 -18.94 -12.14
N LEU A 387 -2.76 -19.99 -11.90
CA LEU A 387 -2.79 -21.20 -12.73
C LEU A 387 -3.27 -20.93 -14.16
N HIS A 388 -4.26 -20.04 -14.32
CA HIS A 388 -4.72 -19.55 -15.62
C HIS A 388 -3.58 -18.87 -16.37
N THR A 389 -2.91 -17.90 -15.74
CA THR A 389 -1.76 -17.19 -16.34
C THR A 389 -0.63 -18.16 -16.73
N CYS A 390 -0.32 -19.14 -15.88
CA CYS A 390 0.64 -20.19 -16.17
C CYS A 390 0.23 -21.04 -17.38
N SER A 391 -1.06 -21.39 -17.51
CA SER A 391 -1.58 -22.19 -18.62
C SER A 391 -1.57 -21.42 -19.95
N VAL A 392 -1.77 -20.10 -19.90
CA VAL A 392 -1.71 -19.22 -21.06
C VAL A 392 -0.26 -19.08 -21.55
N LYS A 393 0.69 -18.86 -20.64
CA LYS A 393 2.12 -18.78 -20.97
C LYS A 393 2.70 -20.12 -21.43
N PHE A 394 2.25 -21.24 -20.84
CA PHE A 394 2.77 -22.58 -21.10
C PHE A 394 1.63 -23.56 -21.45
N PRO A 395 1.28 -23.64 -22.75
CA PRO A 395 0.25 -24.55 -23.30
C PRO A 395 0.31 -26.00 -22.79
N ASP A 396 1.51 -26.55 -22.62
CA ASP A 396 1.73 -27.97 -22.30
C ASP A 396 1.13 -28.40 -20.96
N VAL A 397 0.97 -27.47 -20.01
CA VAL A 397 0.53 -27.79 -18.65
C VAL A 397 -0.99 -27.70 -18.50
N ALA A 398 -1.68 -27.04 -19.43
CA ALA A 398 -3.12 -26.81 -19.41
C ALA A 398 -3.94 -28.12 -19.30
N VAL A 399 -3.49 -29.18 -19.97
CA VAL A 399 -4.12 -30.52 -19.96
C VAL A 399 -4.33 -31.04 -18.55
N SER A 400 -3.40 -30.72 -17.66
CA SER A 400 -3.40 -31.22 -16.29
C SER A 400 -4.15 -30.29 -15.32
N ILE A 401 -4.31 -29.01 -15.68
CA ILE A 401 -4.89 -27.96 -14.83
C ILE A 401 -6.40 -27.89 -15.01
N VAL A 402 -6.88 -27.97 -16.26
CA VAL A 402 -8.29 -27.77 -16.61
C VAL A 402 -9.23 -28.73 -15.84
N PRO A 403 -9.00 -30.05 -15.79
CA PRO A 403 -9.91 -30.95 -15.07
C PRO A 403 -10.03 -30.63 -13.58
N LEU A 404 -8.91 -30.26 -12.93
CA LEU A 404 -8.88 -29.88 -11.52
C LEU A 404 -9.69 -28.61 -11.27
N LEU A 405 -9.51 -27.59 -12.12
CA LEU A 405 -10.21 -26.31 -11.93
C LEU A 405 -11.72 -26.45 -12.12
N MET A 406 -12.18 -27.38 -12.96
CA MET A 406 -13.61 -27.60 -13.21
C MET A 406 -14.37 -28.17 -12.01
N GLU A 407 -13.70 -28.83 -11.06
CA GLU A 407 -14.31 -29.27 -9.80
C GLU A 407 -14.76 -28.08 -8.93
N PHE A 408 -14.14 -26.89 -9.12
CA PHE A 408 -14.47 -25.68 -8.37
C PHE A 408 -15.67 -24.90 -8.94
N LEU A 409 -16.34 -25.39 -9.99
CA LEU A 409 -17.53 -24.74 -10.55
C LEU A 409 -18.76 -24.81 -9.63
N GLY A 410 -18.83 -25.83 -8.75
CA GLY A 410 -19.90 -26.03 -7.77
C GLY A 410 -19.69 -25.32 -6.43
N ASP A 411 -18.60 -24.57 -6.32
CA ASP A 411 -18.19 -23.90 -5.09
C ASP A 411 -19.07 -22.67 -4.76
N SER A 412 -19.06 -22.29 -3.48
CA SER A 412 -19.84 -21.16 -2.96
C SER A 412 -19.30 -19.79 -3.36
N ASN A 413 -18.00 -19.68 -3.66
CA ASN A 413 -17.39 -18.43 -4.07
C ASN A 413 -17.63 -18.12 -5.56
N GLU A 414 -18.55 -17.19 -5.84
CA GLU A 414 -18.91 -16.77 -7.21
C GLU A 414 -17.71 -16.27 -8.02
N GLN A 415 -16.78 -15.54 -7.40
CA GLN A 415 -15.67 -14.89 -8.11
C GLN A 415 -14.61 -15.90 -8.59
N ALA A 416 -14.26 -16.86 -7.75
CA ALA A 416 -13.31 -17.91 -8.11
C ALA A 416 -13.86 -18.81 -9.23
N ALA A 417 -15.12 -19.21 -9.14
CA ALA A 417 -15.76 -20.04 -10.16
C ALA A 417 -16.00 -19.28 -11.48
N PHE A 418 -16.22 -17.97 -11.42
CA PHE A 418 -16.24 -17.12 -12.62
C PHE A 418 -14.88 -17.09 -13.31
N ASP A 419 -13.78 -16.89 -12.57
CA ASP A 419 -12.42 -16.92 -13.13
C ASP A 419 -12.09 -18.29 -13.76
N VAL A 420 -12.54 -19.40 -13.14
CA VAL A 420 -12.44 -20.74 -13.74
C VAL A 420 -13.16 -20.81 -15.09
N LEU A 421 -14.39 -20.29 -15.20
CA LEU A 421 -15.13 -20.31 -16.46
C LEU A 421 -14.49 -19.45 -17.55
N VAL A 422 -13.94 -18.29 -17.19
CA VAL A 422 -13.20 -17.45 -18.13
C VAL A 422 -11.99 -18.22 -18.68
N PHE A 423 -11.27 -18.93 -17.81
CA PHE A 423 -10.18 -19.81 -18.21
C PHE A 423 -10.65 -20.97 -19.10
N VAL A 424 -11.72 -21.67 -18.72
CA VAL A 424 -12.28 -22.78 -19.51
C VAL A 424 -12.72 -22.29 -20.89
N ARG A 425 -13.39 -21.14 -20.99
CA ARG A 425 -13.81 -20.53 -22.27
C ARG A 425 -12.62 -20.28 -23.20
N GLU A 426 -11.52 -19.77 -22.66
CA GLU A 426 -10.28 -19.55 -23.42
C GLU A 426 -9.59 -20.89 -23.78
N ALA A 427 -9.56 -21.83 -22.85
CA ALA A 427 -8.94 -23.14 -23.04
C ALA A 427 -9.65 -23.98 -24.11
N VAL A 428 -10.99 -24.01 -24.14
CA VAL A 428 -11.76 -24.74 -25.16
C VAL A 428 -11.46 -24.21 -26.56
N GLN A 429 -11.25 -22.90 -26.71
CA GLN A 429 -10.95 -22.31 -28.03
C GLN A 429 -9.49 -22.54 -28.46
N ARG A 430 -8.54 -22.53 -27.51
CA ARG A 430 -7.11 -22.67 -27.81
C ARG A 430 -6.65 -24.12 -27.94
N PHE A 431 -7.24 -25.03 -27.17
CA PHE A 431 -6.80 -26.42 -27.07
C PHE A 431 -7.86 -27.37 -27.63
N GLU A 432 -7.76 -27.68 -28.93
CA GLU A 432 -8.67 -28.62 -29.60
C GLU A 432 -8.74 -29.98 -28.89
N GLN A 433 -7.62 -30.46 -28.37
CA GLN A 433 -7.48 -31.74 -27.69
C GLN A 433 -8.26 -31.81 -26.36
N LEU A 434 -8.53 -30.66 -25.73
CA LEU A 434 -9.20 -30.60 -24.42
C LEU A 434 -10.72 -30.43 -24.54
N LYS A 435 -11.25 -30.15 -25.74
CA LYS A 435 -12.69 -29.95 -25.93
C LYS A 435 -13.55 -31.13 -25.43
N PRO A 436 -13.22 -32.40 -25.75
CA PRO A 436 -14.03 -33.53 -25.27
C PRO A 436 -14.02 -33.66 -23.75
N VAL A 437 -12.84 -33.51 -23.13
CA VAL A 437 -12.66 -33.58 -21.67
C VAL A 437 -13.44 -32.48 -20.96
N ILE A 438 -13.42 -31.27 -21.51
CA ILE A 438 -14.15 -30.13 -20.95
C ILE A 438 -15.66 -30.36 -21.10
N MET A 439 -16.14 -30.87 -22.23
CA MET A 439 -17.57 -31.14 -22.40
C MET A 439 -18.06 -32.22 -21.42
N GLU A 440 -17.32 -33.32 -21.28
CA GLU A 440 -17.63 -34.40 -20.33
C GLU A 440 -17.68 -33.87 -18.89
N LYS A 441 -16.64 -33.17 -18.44
CA LYS A 441 -16.57 -32.64 -17.08
C LYS A 441 -17.60 -31.55 -16.79
N LEU A 442 -17.96 -30.75 -17.79
CA LEU A 442 -18.94 -29.68 -17.62
C LEU A 442 -20.36 -30.25 -17.56
N LEU A 443 -20.65 -31.35 -18.26
CA LEU A 443 -21.88 -32.12 -18.12
C LEU A 443 -21.98 -32.78 -16.73
N GLU A 444 -20.90 -33.42 -16.26
CA GLU A 444 -20.84 -34.01 -14.92
C GLU A 444 -21.10 -32.96 -13.82
N ASN A 445 -20.45 -31.80 -13.91
CA ASN A 445 -20.52 -30.78 -12.87
C ASN A 445 -21.72 -29.82 -13.02
N PHE A 446 -22.52 -29.92 -14.09
CA PHE A 446 -23.60 -28.96 -14.36
C PHE A 446 -24.60 -28.84 -13.21
N HIS A 447 -24.97 -29.97 -12.61
CA HIS A 447 -25.92 -30.02 -11.49
C HIS A 447 -25.36 -29.45 -10.17
N THR A 448 -24.03 -29.31 -10.05
CA THR A 448 -23.37 -28.81 -8.82
C THR A 448 -23.33 -27.29 -8.73
N ILE A 449 -23.51 -26.61 -9.86
CA ILE A 449 -23.42 -25.16 -9.95
C ILE A 449 -24.56 -24.54 -9.14
N LYS A 450 -24.26 -23.52 -8.32
CA LYS A 450 -25.25 -22.85 -7.47
C LYS A 450 -25.55 -21.41 -7.90
N THR A 451 -24.73 -20.82 -8.75
CA THR A 451 -24.84 -19.41 -9.13
C THR A 451 -25.38 -19.23 -10.54
N VAL A 452 -26.31 -18.28 -10.70
CA VAL A 452 -26.95 -17.86 -11.95
C VAL A 452 -25.90 -17.50 -13.01
N LYS A 453 -24.93 -16.64 -12.67
CA LYS A 453 -23.93 -16.16 -13.63
C LYS A 453 -23.09 -17.30 -14.21
N ILE A 454 -22.69 -18.26 -13.37
CA ILE A 454 -21.87 -19.42 -13.74
C ILE A 454 -22.64 -20.32 -14.71
N HIS A 455 -23.90 -20.64 -14.40
CA HIS A 455 -24.77 -21.42 -15.29
C HIS A 455 -24.90 -20.81 -16.69
N ARG A 456 -25.05 -19.49 -16.80
CA ARG A 456 -25.16 -18.82 -18.12
C ARG A 456 -23.92 -19.05 -18.99
N HIS A 457 -22.74 -18.95 -18.39
CA HIS A 457 -21.47 -19.15 -19.09
C HIS A 457 -21.28 -20.63 -19.45
N ALA A 458 -21.60 -21.55 -18.53
CA ALA A 458 -21.58 -22.98 -18.78
C ALA A 458 -22.51 -23.37 -19.96
N LEU A 459 -23.75 -22.87 -19.96
CA LEU A 459 -24.73 -23.07 -21.03
C LEU A 459 -24.24 -22.55 -22.39
N TRP A 460 -23.54 -21.41 -22.39
CA TRP A 460 -22.95 -20.86 -23.60
C TRP A 460 -21.84 -21.76 -24.16
N ILE A 461 -20.94 -22.26 -23.30
CA ILE A 461 -19.85 -23.17 -23.69
C ILE A 461 -20.44 -24.47 -24.25
N MET A 462 -21.41 -25.09 -23.57
CA MET A 462 -22.05 -26.32 -24.07
C MET A 462 -22.74 -26.11 -25.42
N GLY A 463 -23.50 -25.02 -25.56
CA GLY A 463 -24.21 -24.71 -26.80
C GLY A 463 -23.28 -24.41 -27.98
N GLU A 464 -22.10 -23.83 -27.71
CA GLU A 464 -21.14 -23.47 -28.74
C GLU A 464 -20.21 -24.62 -29.12
N TYR A 465 -19.90 -25.55 -28.23
CA TYR A 465 -18.91 -26.61 -28.47
C TYR A 465 -19.46 -28.05 -28.50
N ALA A 466 -20.77 -28.26 -28.33
CA ALA A 466 -21.41 -29.52 -28.68
C ALA A 466 -21.29 -29.76 -30.20
N ASN A 467 -20.41 -30.68 -30.58
CA ASN A 467 -20.11 -31.01 -31.98
C ASN A 467 -20.51 -32.45 -32.34
N SER A 468 -20.77 -33.32 -31.35
CA SER A 468 -21.28 -34.67 -31.57
C SER A 468 -22.81 -34.72 -31.40
N LYS A 469 -23.46 -35.65 -32.11
CA LYS A 469 -24.90 -35.90 -31.93
C LYS A 469 -25.24 -36.30 -30.50
N GLN A 470 -24.36 -37.09 -29.87
CA GLN A 470 -24.55 -37.54 -28.50
C GLN A 470 -24.47 -36.35 -27.52
N ASP A 471 -23.47 -35.48 -27.70
CA ASP A 471 -23.30 -34.28 -26.87
C ASP A 471 -24.53 -33.37 -26.94
N ILE A 472 -25.13 -33.21 -28.12
CA ILE A 472 -26.33 -32.39 -28.32
C ILE A 472 -27.51 -32.94 -27.53
N LEU A 473 -27.69 -34.27 -27.55
CA LEU A 473 -28.75 -34.95 -26.80
C LEU A 473 -28.49 -34.85 -25.30
N ASP A 474 -27.27 -35.14 -24.85
CA ASP A 474 -26.88 -35.10 -23.44
C ASP A 474 -27.06 -33.69 -22.84
N VAL A 475 -26.64 -32.64 -23.55
CA VAL A 475 -26.84 -31.24 -23.11
C VAL A 475 -28.34 -30.90 -23.03
N THR A 476 -29.13 -31.36 -23.98
CA THR A 476 -30.58 -31.09 -24.00
C THR A 476 -31.30 -31.80 -22.86
N ASP A 477 -30.91 -33.05 -22.59
CA ASP A 477 -31.43 -33.84 -21.48
C ASP A 477 -31.04 -33.23 -20.13
N GLU A 478 -29.82 -32.72 -20.00
CA GLU A 478 -29.36 -32.07 -18.76
C GLU A 478 -30.07 -30.73 -18.51
N ILE A 479 -30.32 -29.93 -19.57
CA ILE A 479 -31.18 -28.73 -19.46
C ILE A 479 -32.59 -29.12 -19.03
N LYS A 480 -33.14 -30.21 -19.57
CA LYS A 480 -34.48 -30.69 -19.20
C LYS A 480 -34.52 -31.15 -17.74
N LYS A 481 -33.54 -31.93 -17.28
CA LYS A 481 -33.42 -32.31 -15.86
C LYS A 481 -33.30 -31.08 -14.95
N GLY A 482 -32.52 -30.08 -15.37
CA GLY A 482 -32.34 -28.82 -14.65
C GLY A 482 -33.60 -27.93 -14.57
N LEU A 483 -34.52 -28.06 -15.52
CA LEU A 483 -35.83 -27.38 -15.52
C LEU A 483 -36.94 -28.20 -14.85
N GLY A 484 -36.80 -29.53 -14.80
CA GLY A 484 -37.83 -30.47 -14.35
C GLY A 484 -38.87 -30.75 -15.43
N ASP A 485 -40.08 -31.15 -15.00
CA ASP A 485 -41.16 -31.45 -15.93
C ASP A 485 -41.66 -30.20 -16.67
N VAL A 486 -41.84 -30.34 -17.98
CA VAL A 486 -42.31 -29.30 -18.90
C VAL A 486 -43.68 -29.78 -19.45
N PRO A 487 -44.75 -28.95 -19.45
CA PRO A 487 -44.80 -27.50 -19.23
C PRO A 487 -44.67 -27.05 -17.75
N ILE A 488 -43.81 -26.05 -17.52
CA ILE A 488 -43.39 -25.63 -16.15
C ILE A 488 -44.55 -25.07 -15.33
N VAL A 489 -45.43 -24.26 -15.95
CA VAL A 489 -46.56 -23.61 -15.24
C VAL A 489 -47.60 -24.63 -14.80
N ASP A 490 -47.88 -25.63 -15.65
CA ASP A 490 -48.86 -26.67 -15.34
C ASP A 490 -48.35 -27.58 -14.21
N ASP A 491 -47.05 -27.89 -14.21
CA ASP A 491 -46.42 -28.64 -13.13
C ASP A 491 -46.39 -27.84 -11.81
N GLU A 492 -46.08 -26.54 -11.84
CA GLU A 492 -46.17 -25.68 -10.65
C GLU A 492 -47.61 -25.56 -10.13
N MET A 493 -48.59 -25.44 -11.01
CA MET A 493 -50.01 -25.40 -10.60
C MET A 493 -50.48 -26.75 -10.02
N ARG A 494 -50.00 -27.88 -10.54
CA ARG A 494 -50.27 -29.22 -9.97
C ARG A 494 -49.61 -29.41 -8.61
N ARG A 495 -48.35 -29.00 -8.46
CA ARG A 495 -47.64 -29.03 -7.17
C ARG A 495 -48.31 -28.11 -6.14
N ALA A 496 -48.73 -26.91 -6.54
CA ALA A 496 -49.49 -26.00 -5.68
C ALA A 496 -50.87 -26.57 -5.29
N ALA A 497 -51.47 -27.43 -6.12
CA ALA A 497 -52.71 -28.15 -5.82
C ALA A 497 -52.51 -29.39 -4.94
N GLY A 498 -51.27 -29.74 -4.58
CA GLY A 498 -50.96 -30.89 -3.71
C GLY A 498 -50.91 -32.25 -4.40
N ASP A 499 -50.86 -32.27 -5.74
CA ASP A 499 -50.79 -33.50 -6.52
C ASP A 499 -49.31 -33.82 -6.81
N VAL A 500 -48.75 -34.82 -6.12
CA VAL A 500 -47.35 -35.25 -6.34
C VAL A 500 -47.35 -36.26 -7.49
N PRO A 501 -46.57 -36.05 -8.56
CA PRO A 501 -46.51 -37.02 -9.64
C PRO A 501 -45.82 -38.32 -9.18
N GLU A 502 -46.55 -39.44 -9.18
CA GLU A 502 -45.98 -40.79 -9.23
C GLU A 502 -45.30 -40.98 -10.59
N GLY A 503 -44.00 -40.68 -10.71
CA GLY A 503 -43.36 -40.80 -12.01
C GLY A 503 -41.89 -40.43 -12.11
N SER A 504 -41.00 -41.05 -11.32
CA SER A 504 -39.65 -41.41 -11.77
C SER A 504 -38.96 -42.33 -10.76
N GLU A 505 -39.21 -43.64 -10.87
CA GLU A 505 -38.29 -44.63 -10.33
C GLU A 505 -37.00 -44.61 -11.16
N GLN A 506 -35.84 -44.36 -10.53
CA GLN A 506 -34.80 -45.40 -10.41
C GLN A 506 -33.62 -44.99 -9.51
N THR A 507 -33.31 -45.94 -8.61
CA THR A 507 -32.03 -46.28 -7.96
C THR A 507 -31.46 -45.36 -6.87
N SER A 508 -31.84 -45.64 -5.62
CA SER A 508 -30.93 -46.27 -4.64
C SER A 508 -31.68 -46.73 -3.39
N SER A 509 -31.57 -48.01 -3.08
CA SER A 509 -32.11 -48.72 -1.91
C SER A 509 -31.63 -48.16 -0.56
N GLN A 510 -32.55 -47.94 0.39
CA GLN A 510 -32.46 -48.44 1.78
C GLN A 510 -33.74 -48.21 2.60
N SER A 511 -34.31 -49.33 3.04
CA SER A 511 -35.28 -49.60 4.13
C SER A 511 -35.77 -48.46 5.05
N SER A 512 -37.09 -48.29 5.12
CA SER A 512 -37.82 -48.28 6.40
C SER A 512 -39.24 -48.84 6.22
N GLY A 513 -39.46 -50.04 6.77
CA GLY A 513 -40.75 -50.73 6.68
C GLY A 513 -41.75 -50.19 7.70
N GLY A 514 -42.90 -49.71 7.23
CA GLY A 514 -44.08 -49.55 8.07
C GLY A 514 -44.78 -50.89 8.26
N GLN A 515 -44.65 -51.49 9.44
CA GLN A 515 -45.35 -52.73 9.79
C GLN A 515 -46.88 -52.52 9.77
N ARG A 516 -47.60 -53.29 8.94
CA ARG A 516 -49.06 -53.42 9.01
C ARG A 516 -49.40 -54.54 9.99
N LEU A 517 -50.03 -54.22 11.10
CA LEU A 517 -50.61 -55.21 12.02
C LEU A 517 -52.08 -55.45 11.66
N VAL A 518 -52.43 -56.71 11.48
CA VAL A 518 -53.80 -57.19 11.27
C VAL A 518 -54.36 -57.60 12.63
N THR A 519 -55.47 -57.02 13.05
CA THR A 519 -56.16 -57.46 14.27
C THR A 519 -56.87 -58.80 14.01
N ALA A 520 -57.22 -59.53 15.07
CA ALA A 520 -57.77 -60.90 14.98
C ALA A 520 -59.12 -61.02 14.24
N ASP A 521 -59.70 -59.92 13.76
CA ASP A 521 -60.93 -59.86 12.93
C ASP A 521 -60.66 -59.35 11.50
N GLY A 522 -59.42 -59.44 11.02
CA GLY A 522 -59.07 -59.33 9.60
C GLY A 522 -59.09 -57.93 8.97
N THR A 523 -59.19 -56.84 9.75
CA THR A 523 -59.17 -55.46 9.21
C THR A 523 -57.81 -54.80 9.41
N TYR A 524 -57.26 -54.16 8.36
CA TYR A 524 -55.97 -53.46 8.37
C TYR A 524 -56.11 -52.04 8.95
N ALA A 525 -55.32 -51.68 9.97
CA ALA A 525 -55.27 -50.32 10.51
C ALA A 525 -53.95 -49.61 10.15
N THR A 526 -54.02 -48.41 9.59
CA THR A 526 -52.88 -47.52 9.32
C THR A 526 -52.90 -46.34 10.31
N GLN A 527 -51.81 -46.14 11.05
CA GLN A 527 -51.71 -45.06 12.04
C GLN A 527 -51.23 -43.78 11.34
N SER A 528 -52.11 -42.78 11.20
CA SER A 528 -51.74 -41.44 10.73
C SER A 528 -51.42 -40.55 11.93
N ALA A 529 -50.18 -40.07 12.04
CA ALA A 529 -49.78 -39.14 13.09
C ALA A 529 -50.36 -37.74 12.80
N LEU A 530 -51.34 -37.35 13.62
CA LEU A 530 -52.00 -36.05 13.61
C LEU A 530 -51.05 -34.98 14.20
N SER A 531 -50.72 -33.93 13.46
CA SER A 531 -50.16 -32.68 14.02
C SER A 531 -51.19 -31.54 13.89
N THR A 532 -51.32 -30.76 14.95
CA THR A 532 -52.38 -29.79 15.24
C THR A 532 -52.30 -28.49 14.42
N PRO A 533 -53.43 -27.77 14.19
CA PRO A 533 -53.46 -26.54 13.40
C PRO A 533 -53.19 -25.30 14.26
N GLY A 534 -52.15 -24.53 13.90
CA GLY A 534 -51.82 -23.23 14.47
C GLY A 534 -51.88 -22.14 13.40
N ILE A 535 -52.76 -21.17 13.62
CA ILE A 535 -53.03 -20.00 12.76
C ILE A 535 -51.80 -19.07 12.73
N THR A 536 -51.57 -18.43 11.57
CA THR A 536 -50.48 -17.49 11.19
C THR A 536 -49.12 -18.07 10.75
N SER A 537 -49.02 -18.55 9.50
CA SER A 537 -47.82 -18.35 8.66
C SER A 537 -48.10 -18.71 7.19
N LEU A 538 -48.31 -17.70 6.35
CA LEU A 538 -48.50 -17.83 4.89
C LEU A 538 -47.21 -17.55 4.09
N LEU A 539 -46.01 -17.61 4.70
CA LEU A 539 -44.78 -17.15 4.02
C LEU A 539 -43.51 -17.98 4.20
N LYS A 540 -43.51 -19.15 4.86
CA LYS A 540 -42.25 -19.93 5.05
C LYS A 540 -42.44 -21.45 5.08
N LYS A 541 -42.90 -22.04 3.99
CA LYS A 541 -42.70 -23.48 3.68
C LYS A 541 -42.60 -23.63 2.17
N ASP A 542 -41.41 -23.43 1.61
CA ASP A 542 -41.21 -23.58 0.16
C ASP A 542 -39.76 -23.96 -0.21
N ASP A 543 -39.11 -24.80 0.61
CA ASP A 543 -37.77 -25.36 0.34
C ASP A 543 -37.82 -26.90 0.19
N GLU A 544 -38.78 -27.42 -0.58
CA GLU A 544 -38.62 -28.75 -1.18
C GLU A 544 -37.76 -28.60 -2.44
N LYS A 545 -36.69 -29.40 -2.53
CA LYS A 545 -35.59 -29.35 -3.53
C LYS A 545 -36.07 -29.09 -4.98
N ARG A 546 -36.19 -27.82 -5.36
CA ARG A 546 -36.38 -27.41 -6.77
C ARG A 546 -35.03 -27.48 -7.49
N PRO A 547 -34.99 -27.96 -8.76
CA PRO A 547 -33.79 -27.85 -9.59
C PRO A 547 -33.30 -26.39 -9.73
N PRO A 548 -31.99 -26.14 -9.82
CA PRO A 548 -31.42 -24.79 -9.75
C PRO A 548 -31.90 -23.86 -10.88
N LEU A 549 -32.02 -24.35 -12.12
CA LEU A 549 -32.51 -23.51 -13.23
C LEU A 549 -33.97 -23.09 -13.04
N ARG A 550 -34.80 -23.99 -12.50
CA ARG A 550 -36.20 -23.69 -12.19
C ARG A 550 -36.32 -22.66 -11.08
N GLN A 551 -35.47 -22.76 -10.05
CA GLN A 551 -35.41 -21.78 -8.97
C GLN A 551 -35.03 -20.39 -9.48
N TYR A 552 -34.04 -20.27 -10.35
CA TYR A 552 -33.64 -18.96 -10.91
C TYR A 552 -34.76 -18.27 -11.69
N LEU A 553 -35.53 -19.04 -12.47
CA LEU A 553 -36.66 -18.49 -13.22
C LEU A 553 -37.79 -18.03 -12.30
N LEU A 554 -38.05 -18.76 -11.20
CA LEU A 554 -39.02 -18.35 -10.17
C LEU A 554 -38.54 -17.14 -9.36
N ASP A 555 -37.23 -17.02 -9.11
CA ASP A 555 -36.64 -15.86 -8.46
C ASP A 555 -36.62 -14.60 -9.36
N GLY A 556 -36.96 -14.76 -10.65
CA GLY A 556 -37.13 -13.67 -11.60
C GLY A 556 -35.89 -13.35 -12.44
N GLU A 557 -34.89 -14.22 -12.47
CA GLU A 557 -33.67 -14.06 -13.28
C GLU A 557 -33.86 -14.64 -14.70
N PHE A 558 -34.67 -13.95 -15.52
CA PHE A 558 -35.05 -14.40 -16.86
C PHE A 558 -33.93 -14.36 -17.92
N PHE A 559 -32.84 -13.66 -17.65
CA PHE A 559 -31.68 -13.64 -18.53
C PHE A 559 -31.03 -15.04 -18.69
N VAL A 560 -31.18 -15.94 -17.70
CA VAL A 560 -30.82 -17.37 -17.85
C VAL A 560 -31.73 -18.05 -18.88
N GLY A 561 -33.03 -17.72 -18.87
CA GLY A 561 -33.99 -18.22 -19.86
C GLY A 561 -33.63 -17.80 -21.29
N ALA A 562 -33.20 -16.55 -21.48
CA ALA A 562 -32.68 -16.08 -22.77
C ALA A 562 -31.41 -16.83 -23.21
N ALA A 563 -30.51 -17.15 -22.27
CA ALA A 563 -29.32 -17.96 -22.54
C ALA A 563 -29.69 -19.41 -22.93
N ILE A 564 -30.62 -20.05 -22.21
CA ILE A 564 -31.14 -21.39 -22.54
C ILE A 564 -31.75 -21.40 -23.95
N ALA A 565 -32.57 -20.39 -24.29
CA ALA A 565 -33.17 -20.28 -25.61
C ALA A 565 -32.11 -20.13 -26.72
N CYS A 566 -31.08 -19.32 -26.50
CA CYS A 566 -29.96 -19.20 -27.45
C CYS A 566 -29.21 -20.53 -27.61
N THR A 567 -28.93 -21.24 -26.51
CA THR A 567 -28.26 -22.55 -26.53
C THR A 567 -29.09 -23.59 -27.29
N LEU A 568 -30.38 -23.74 -26.97
CA LEU A 568 -31.28 -24.67 -27.64
C LEU A 568 -31.44 -24.35 -29.14
N ALA A 569 -31.49 -23.07 -29.52
CA ALA A 569 -31.54 -22.68 -30.93
C ALA A 569 -30.28 -23.12 -31.70
N LYS A 570 -29.09 -22.95 -31.11
CA LYS A 570 -27.82 -23.43 -31.70
C LYS A 570 -27.81 -24.95 -31.85
N LEU A 571 -28.20 -25.66 -30.80
CA LEU A 571 -28.25 -27.13 -30.78
C LEU A 571 -29.24 -27.66 -31.83
N ALA A 572 -30.43 -27.08 -31.94
CA ALA A 572 -31.43 -27.45 -32.95
C ALA A 572 -30.92 -27.24 -34.37
N LEU A 573 -30.29 -26.09 -34.66
CA LEU A 573 -29.73 -25.81 -35.99
C LEU A 573 -28.59 -26.76 -36.37
N ARG A 574 -27.74 -27.16 -35.40
CA ARG A 574 -26.67 -28.14 -35.64
C ARG A 574 -27.19 -29.56 -35.77
N TYR A 575 -28.18 -29.95 -34.98
CA TYR A 575 -28.82 -31.26 -35.06
C TYR A 575 -29.46 -31.49 -36.43
N LEU A 576 -30.07 -30.44 -37.01
CA LEU A 576 -30.63 -30.46 -38.38
C LEU A 576 -29.59 -30.75 -39.46
N ASP A 577 -28.32 -30.39 -39.25
CA ASP A 577 -27.23 -30.64 -40.20
C ASP A 577 -26.60 -32.03 -40.05
N MET A 578 -26.70 -32.62 -38.86
CA MET A 578 -26.07 -33.91 -38.54
C MET A 578 -27.03 -35.09 -38.73
N GLU A 579 -28.32 -34.91 -38.47
CA GLU A 579 -29.31 -35.98 -38.57
C GLU A 579 -29.95 -36.01 -39.97
N GLU A 580 -29.99 -37.17 -40.62
CA GLU A 580 -30.65 -37.31 -41.94
C GLU A 580 -32.17 -37.57 -41.84
N ASP A 581 -32.64 -38.05 -40.69
CA ASP A 581 -34.03 -38.43 -40.44
C ASP A 581 -34.91 -37.22 -40.07
N LYS A 582 -35.83 -36.88 -40.98
CA LYS A 582 -36.75 -35.75 -40.84
C LYS A 582 -37.71 -35.88 -39.65
N GLU A 583 -38.10 -37.09 -39.25
CA GLU A 583 -39.01 -37.26 -38.12
C GLU A 583 -38.31 -36.89 -36.82
N LYS A 584 -37.09 -37.40 -36.61
CA LYS A 584 -36.26 -37.08 -35.44
C LYS A 584 -35.87 -35.61 -35.38
N GLN A 585 -35.54 -35.01 -36.53
CA GLN A 585 -35.29 -33.57 -36.64
C GLN A 585 -36.48 -32.75 -36.13
N ASN A 586 -37.70 -33.09 -36.57
CA ASN A 586 -38.90 -32.35 -36.21
C ASN A 586 -39.27 -32.56 -34.73
N VAL A 587 -39.13 -33.79 -34.21
CA VAL A 587 -39.33 -34.08 -32.77
C VAL A 587 -38.36 -33.26 -31.92
N PHE A 588 -37.08 -33.21 -32.30
CA PHE A 588 -36.08 -32.45 -31.55
C PHE A 588 -36.37 -30.94 -31.58
N CYS A 589 -36.70 -30.38 -32.75
CA CYS A 589 -37.06 -28.97 -32.87
C CYS A 589 -38.33 -28.63 -32.09
N ALA A 590 -39.33 -29.51 -32.11
CA ALA A 590 -40.57 -29.33 -31.35
C ALA A 590 -40.31 -29.32 -29.83
N ASN A 591 -39.45 -30.22 -29.33
CA ASN A 591 -39.04 -30.24 -27.93
C ASN A 591 -38.31 -28.95 -27.53
N CYS A 592 -37.39 -28.45 -28.35
CA CYS A 592 -36.70 -27.19 -28.11
C CYS A 592 -37.68 -26.00 -28.05
N MET A 593 -38.62 -25.93 -29.00
CA MET A 593 -39.64 -24.88 -29.03
C MET A 593 -40.60 -24.97 -27.84
N LEU A 594 -40.96 -26.18 -27.39
CA LEU A 594 -41.79 -26.40 -26.20
C LEU A 594 -41.12 -25.86 -24.93
N ILE A 595 -39.81 -26.07 -24.77
CA ILE A 595 -39.06 -25.54 -23.62
C ILE A 595 -39.04 -24.01 -23.67
N MET A 596 -38.73 -23.40 -24.82
CA MET A 596 -38.72 -21.94 -24.99
C MET A 596 -40.10 -21.31 -24.72
N ALA A 597 -41.16 -21.91 -25.26
CA ALA A 597 -42.53 -21.46 -25.04
C ALA A 597 -42.96 -21.59 -23.57
N SER A 598 -42.51 -22.65 -22.89
CA SER A 598 -42.79 -22.85 -21.45
C SER A 598 -42.11 -21.80 -20.58
N ILE A 599 -40.88 -21.37 -20.92
CA ILE A 599 -40.19 -20.28 -20.22
C ILE A 599 -40.92 -18.94 -20.43
N LEU A 600 -41.37 -18.66 -21.66
CA LEU A 600 -42.17 -17.46 -21.96
C LEU A 600 -43.52 -17.47 -21.22
N HIS A 601 -44.18 -18.63 -21.15
CA HIS A 601 -45.43 -18.78 -20.41
C HIS A 601 -45.23 -18.56 -18.91
N LEU A 602 -44.14 -19.08 -18.34
CA LEU A 602 -43.78 -18.85 -16.94
C LEU A 602 -43.51 -17.36 -16.65
N GLY A 603 -42.79 -16.67 -17.54
CA GLY A 603 -42.52 -15.23 -17.39
C GLY A 603 -43.78 -14.36 -17.40
N ARG A 604 -44.86 -14.82 -18.05
CA ARG A 604 -46.15 -14.10 -18.19
C ARG A 604 -47.23 -14.57 -17.22
N SER A 605 -47.04 -15.69 -16.51
CA SER A 605 -48.06 -16.28 -15.63
C SER A 605 -48.21 -15.58 -14.28
N GLY A 606 -47.27 -14.69 -13.92
CA GLY A 606 -47.28 -13.98 -12.64
C GLY A 606 -46.87 -14.81 -11.41
N LEU A 607 -46.46 -16.07 -11.62
CA LEU A 607 -45.88 -16.95 -10.58
C LEU A 607 -44.46 -16.53 -10.11
N PRO A 608 -43.58 -15.98 -10.96
CA PRO A 608 -42.24 -15.56 -10.54
C PRO A 608 -42.23 -14.31 -9.65
N LYS A 609 -41.20 -14.15 -8.81
CA LYS A 609 -41.00 -12.98 -7.93
C LYS A 609 -40.82 -11.67 -8.69
N LYS A 610 -40.22 -11.71 -9.89
CA LYS A 610 -40.11 -10.57 -10.82
C LYS A 610 -40.63 -11.00 -12.18
N ILE A 611 -41.31 -10.08 -12.87
CA ILE A 611 -41.83 -10.32 -14.22
C ILE A 611 -40.67 -10.34 -15.21
N ILE A 612 -40.82 -11.10 -16.30
CA ILE A 612 -39.86 -11.14 -17.40
C ILE A 612 -39.68 -9.76 -18.04
N THR A 613 -38.44 -9.41 -18.43
CA THR A 613 -38.16 -8.15 -19.13
C THR A 613 -38.55 -8.24 -20.60
N ASP A 614 -38.92 -7.12 -21.22
CA ASP A 614 -39.28 -7.08 -22.64
C ASP A 614 -38.10 -7.54 -23.54
N ASP A 615 -36.86 -7.18 -23.18
CA ASP A 615 -35.65 -7.62 -23.88
C ASP A 615 -35.47 -9.15 -23.86
N ASP A 616 -35.73 -9.80 -22.72
CA ASP A 616 -35.66 -11.26 -22.58
C ASP A 616 -36.77 -11.95 -23.39
N VAL A 617 -37.98 -11.37 -23.40
CA VAL A 617 -39.11 -11.86 -24.21
C VAL A 617 -38.77 -11.81 -25.70
N ASP A 618 -38.25 -10.67 -26.16
CA ASP A 618 -37.89 -10.48 -27.56
C ASP A 618 -36.78 -11.44 -27.98
N ARG A 619 -35.78 -11.65 -27.12
CA ARG A 619 -34.67 -12.56 -27.41
C ARG A 619 -35.10 -14.02 -27.47
N ILE A 620 -35.95 -14.48 -26.54
CA ILE A 620 -36.48 -15.85 -26.59
C ILE A 620 -37.40 -16.02 -27.80
N SER A 621 -38.24 -15.02 -28.10
CA SER A 621 -39.13 -15.03 -29.26
C SER A 621 -38.35 -15.09 -30.58
N LEU A 622 -37.23 -14.37 -30.67
CA LEU A 622 -36.31 -14.45 -31.80
C LEU A 622 -35.76 -15.88 -31.96
N CYS A 623 -35.31 -16.52 -30.88
CA CYS A 623 -34.83 -17.90 -30.93
C CYS A 623 -35.91 -18.88 -31.42
N VAL A 624 -37.17 -18.72 -30.99
CA VAL A 624 -38.29 -19.53 -31.48
C VAL A 624 -38.49 -19.34 -32.99
N ARG A 625 -38.49 -18.09 -33.47
CA ARG A 625 -38.61 -17.80 -34.91
C ARG A 625 -37.45 -18.39 -35.72
N VAL A 626 -36.22 -18.32 -35.21
CA VAL A 626 -35.04 -18.89 -35.87
C VAL A 626 -35.17 -20.40 -36.05
N VAL A 627 -35.66 -21.13 -35.05
CA VAL A 627 -35.86 -22.59 -35.13
C VAL A 627 -37.04 -22.94 -36.06
N ALA A 628 -38.09 -22.11 -36.10
CA ALA A 628 -39.26 -22.32 -36.95
C ALA A 628 -39.01 -21.99 -38.43
N GLU A 629 -38.44 -20.82 -38.73
CA GLU A 629 -38.26 -20.30 -40.10
C GLU A 629 -36.98 -20.84 -40.77
N ARG A 630 -35.97 -21.26 -39.99
CA ARG A 630 -34.72 -21.88 -40.47
C ARG A 630 -33.98 -21.05 -41.54
N VAL A 631 -33.97 -19.73 -41.37
CA VAL A 631 -33.34 -18.80 -42.34
C VAL A 631 -31.82 -19.06 -42.44
N PRO A 632 -31.25 -19.20 -43.66
CA PRO A 632 -29.83 -19.51 -43.85
C PRO A 632 -28.87 -18.49 -43.23
N LEU A 633 -29.21 -17.20 -43.27
CA LEU A 633 -28.41 -16.13 -42.66
C LEU A 633 -28.34 -16.30 -41.14
N MET A 634 -29.48 -16.48 -40.48
CA MET A 634 -29.57 -16.68 -39.03
C MET A 634 -28.85 -17.97 -38.61
N LYS A 635 -28.92 -19.01 -39.43
CA LYS A 635 -28.19 -20.26 -39.21
C LYS A 635 -26.67 -20.04 -39.19
N ASN A 636 -26.12 -19.26 -40.12
CA ASN A 636 -24.68 -18.96 -40.14
C ASN A 636 -24.26 -18.11 -38.94
N ILE A 637 -25.08 -17.13 -38.54
CA ILE A 637 -24.80 -16.27 -37.38
C ILE A 637 -24.71 -17.11 -36.09
N PHE A 638 -25.69 -17.99 -35.86
CA PHE A 638 -25.76 -18.78 -34.63
C PHE A 638 -24.74 -19.92 -34.56
N THR A 639 -24.33 -20.49 -35.71
CA THR A 639 -23.41 -21.65 -35.73
C THR A 639 -21.94 -21.29 -35.92
N VAL A 640 -21.61 -20.23 -36.68
CA VAL A 640 -20.23 -19.90 -37.10
C VAL A 640 -19.79 -18.52 -36.59
N GLU A 641 -20.58 -17.46 -36.81
CA GLU A 641 -20.11 -16.09 -36.51
C GLU A 641 -19.93 -15.84 -35.01
N CYS A 642 -20.78 -16.43 -34.16
CA CYS A 642 -20.62 -16.39 -32.71
C CYS A 642 -19.25 -16.89 -32.25
N ARG A 643 -18.75 -17.97 -32.88
CA ARG A 643 -17.45 -18.57 -32.58
C ARG A 643 -16.30 -17.70 -33.08
N ASN A 644 -16.42 -17.15 -34.29
CA ASN A 644 -15.41 -16.27 -34.89
C ASN A 644 -15.26 -14.94 -34.12
N SER A 645 -16.34 -14.45 -33.51
CA SER A 645 -16.27 -13.28 -32.65
C SER A 645 -15.46 -13.56 -31.38
N LEU A 646 -15.59 -14.75 -30.78
CA LEU A 646 -14.77 -15.15 -29.63
C LEU A 646 -13.30 -15.27 -30.03
N SER A 647 -12.98 -15.93 -31.16
CA SER A 647 -11.60 -16.06 -31.61
C SER A 647 -10.94 -14.70 -31.86
N SER A 648 -11.66 -13.79 -32.52
CA SER A 648 -11.18 -12.42 -32.77
C SER A 648 -10.91 -11.65 -31.47
N MET A 649 -11.78 -11.81 -30.46
CA MET A 649 -11.58 -11.18 -29.15
C MET A 649 -10.36 -11.75 -28.42
N LEU A 650 -10.18 -13.07 -28.42
CA LEU A 650 -9.03 -13.73 -27.77
C LEU A 650 -7.71 -13.39 -28.48
N ASP A 651 -7.70 -13.32 -29.81
CA ASP A 651 -6.52 -12.93 -30.59
C ASP A 651 -6.15 -11.47 -30.37
N ALA A 652 -7.14 -10.59 -30.19
CA ALA A 652 -6.92 -9.19 -29.85
C ALA A 652 -6.36 -9.01 -28.43
N SER A 653 -6.87 -9.80 -27.47
CA SER A 653 -6.37 -9.83 -26.09
C SER A 653 -4.92 -10.30 -26.03
N LYS A 654 -4.61 -11.40 -26.72
CA LYS A 654 -3.25 -11.96 -26.79
C LYS A 654 -2.24 -10.97 -27.38
N ARG A 655 -2.58 -10.34 -28.51
CA ARG A 655 -1.73 -9.29 -29.10
C ARG A 655 -1.47 -8.13 -28.14
N GLY A 656 -2.47 -7.73 -27.34
CA GLY A 656 -2.28 -6.70 -26.32
C GLY A 656 -1.33 -7.10 -25.18
N GLU A 657 -1.33 -8.36 -24.77
CA GLU A 657 -0.40 -8.88 -23.77
C GLU A 657 1.03 -8.99 -24.32
N GLU A 658 1.17 -9.49 -25.56
CA GLU A 658 2.46 -9.57 -26.26
C GLU A 658 3.05 -8.17 -26.51
N GLU A 659 2.25 -7.18 -26.90
CA GLU A 659 2.67 -5.78 -27.06
C GLU A 659 3.17 -5.16 -25.74
N LYS A 660 2.50 -5.45 -24.62
CA LYS A 660 2.93 -4.99 -23.29
C LYS A 660 4.21 -5.66 -22.82
N MET A 661 4.33 -6.97 -23.00
CA MET A 661 5.56 -7.72 -22.69
C MET A 661 6.72 -7.22 -23.54
N ASN A 662 6.51 -7.06 -24.85
CA ASN A 662 7.53 -6.54 -25.75
C ASN A 662 7.92 -5.11 -25.39
N LYS A 663 6.99 -4.22 -25.04
CA LYS A 663 7.33 -2.87 -24.55
C LYS A 663 8.18 -2.93 -23.28
N ALA A 664 7.82 -3.77 -22.32
CA ALA A 664 8.59 -3.93 -21.08
C ALA A 664 9.99 -4.55 -21.31
N ASP A 665 10.09 -5.51 -22.22
CA ASP A 665 11.38 -6.13 -22.61
C ASP A 665 12.25 -5.16 -23.41
N ILE A 666 11.64 -4.32 -24.26
CA ILE A 666 12.31 -3.25 -25.00
C ILE A 666 12.80 -2.16 -24.05
N GLU A 667 11.99 -1.72 -23.07
CA GLU A 667 12.43 -0.76 -22.05
C GLU A 667 13.58 -1.31 -21.19
N LYS A 668 13.54 -2.61 -20.84
CA LYS A 668 14.66 -3.28 -20.14
C LYS A 668 15.90 -3.42 -21.02
N ALA A 669 15.74 -3.67 -22.32
CA ALA A 669 16.85 -3.80 -23.26
C ALA A 669 17.45 -2.44 -23.67
N LEU A 670 16.64 -1.37 -23.72
CA LEU A 670 17.04 0.02 -24.01
C LEU A 670 17.79 0.68 -22.85
N ALA A 671 17.90 0.03 -21.69
CA ALA A 671 18.66 0.54 -20.55
C ALA A 671 20.17 0.72 -20.84
N ILE A 672 20.68 0.21 -21.98
CA ILE A 672 22.03 0.47 -22.46
C ILE A 672 21.93 0.93 -23.92
N GLN A 673 22.14 2.22 -24.17
CA GLN A 673 22.19 2.77 -25.53
C GLN A 673 23.51 2.36 -26.22
N VAL A 674 23.50 2.23 -27.55
CA VAL A 674 24.69 1.87 -28.34
C VAL A 674 25.82 2.89 -28.18
N ASP A 675 25.47 4.14 -27.88
CA ASP A 675 26.39 5.25 -27.64
C ASP A 675 26.75 5.42 -26.15
N ASP A 676 26.25 4.54 -25.25
CA ASP A 676 26.67 4.59 -23.85
C ASP A 676 28.17 4.30 -23.76
N PRO A 677 28.95 5.19 -23.11
CA PRO A 677 30.39 5.05 -23.05
C PRO A 677 30.75 3.75 -22.33
N ILE A 678 31.55 2.90 -22.98
CA ILE A 678 32.08 1.68 -22.36
C ILE A 678 32.97 2.10 -21.18
N PRO A 679 32.57 1.84 -19.92
CA PRO A 679 33.36 2.25 -18.79
C PRO A 679 34.57 1.33 -18.66
N PHE A 680 35.74 1.81 -19.08
CA PHE A 680 37.00 1.12 -18.79
C PHE A 680 37.28 1.26 -17.30
N MET A 681 37.22 0.14 -16.57
CA MET A 681 37.32 0.08 -15.10
C MET A 681 38.61 0.72 -14.52
N GLN A 682 39.63 0.92 -15.36
CA GLN A 682 40.91 1.58 -14.99
C GLN A 682 40.91 3.11 -15.23
N LEU A 683 39.91 3.66 -15.92
CA LEU A 683 39.82 5.08 -16.32
C LEU A 683 38.63 5.81 -15.66
N LEU A 684 37.78 5.10 -14.91
CA LEU A 684 36.70 5.72 -14.13
C LEU A 684 37.26 6.45 -12.91
N ALA A 685 36.82 7.69 -12.69
CA ALA A 685 36.98 8.35 -11.40
C ALA A 685 36.24 7.54 -10.32
N LYS A 686 36.76 7.49 -9.10
CA LYS A 686 36.26 6.68 -7.97
C LYS A 686 34.76 6.83 -7.67
N SER A 687 34.08 7.84 -8.21
CA SER A 687 32.64 8.10 -8.05
C SER A 687 31.72 7.38 -9.05
N GLU A 688 32.22 6.87 -10.18
CA GLU A 688 31.38 6.32 -11.28
C GLU A 688 31.51 4.80 -11.47
N SER A 689 32.25 4.12 -10.59
CA SER A 689 32.16 2.66 -10.53
C SER A 689 30.77 2.32 -10.01
N GLY A 690 29.97 1.58 -10.79
CA GLY A 690 28.64 1.06 -10.43
C GLY A 690 28.59 0.08 -9.24
N ILE A 691 29.36 0.39 -8.20
CA ILE A 691 29.15 -0.05 -6.83
C ILE A 691 27.92 0.71 -6.38
N THR A 692 26.83 -0.01 -6.19
CA THR A 692 25.56 0.46 -5.62
C THR A 692 25.78 1.62 -4.64
N GLU A 693 25.10 2.73 -4.91
CA GLU A 693 24.98 3.88 -4.02
C GLU A 693 24.83 3.41 -2.57
N ASP A 694 25.46 4.13 -1.64
CA ASP A 694 25.42 3.86 -0.21
C ASP A 694 23.95 3.68 0.23
N GLN A 695 23.51 2.42 0.38
CA GLN A 695 22.10 2.10 0.64
C GLN A 695 21.64 2.74 1.96
N PHE A 696 22.58 3.06 2.84
CA PHE A 696 22.32 3.77 4.08
C PHE A 696 21.98 5.25 3.82
N ALA A 697 22.72 5.91 2.91
CA ALA A 697 22.41 7.26 2.46
C ALA A 697 21.10 7.30 1.65
N LEU A 698 20.85 6.29 0.82
CA LEU A 698 19.62 6.15 0.05
C LEU A 698 18.41 5.94 0.99
N ALA A 699 18.50 5.06 1.97
CA ALA A 699 17.45 4.84 2.97
C ALA A 699 17.21 6.08 3.83
N LEU A 700 18.27 6.82 4.20
CA LEU A 700 18.16 8.08 4.91
C LEU A 700 17.47 9.16 4.05
N SER A 701 17.81 9.25 2.76
CA SER A 701 17.17 10.17 1.82
C SER A 701 15.70 9.84 1.54
N GLN A 702 15.36 8.55 1.48
CA GLN A 702 13.98 8.08 1.38
C GLN A 702 13.18 8.35 2.66
N ALA A 703 13.80 8.17 3.83
CA ALA A 703 13.19 8.47 5.13
C ALA A 703 12.98 9.98 5.35
N VAL A 704 13.77 10.84 4.70
CA VAL A 704 13.62 12.31 4.72
C VAL A 704 12.67 12.81 3.62
N GLY A 705 12.10 11.93 2.80
CA GLY A 705 11.08 12.27 1.80
C GLY A 705 11.63 12.87 0.49
N SER A 706 12.95 12.91 0.31
CA SER A 706 13.58 13.22 -0.97
C SER A 706 13.60 11.97 -1.84
N GLY A 707 12.50 11.72 -2.56
CA GLY A 707 12.40 10.62 -3.51
C GLY A 707 13.50 10.67 -4.56
N SER A 708 14.24 9.57 -4.69
CA SER A 708 15.23 9.32 -5.73
C SER A 708 14.55 9.18 -7.10
N GLY A 709 14.53 10.26 -7.86
CA GLY A 709 14.35 10.23 -9.31
C GLY A 709 15.34 11.23 -9.91
N LYS A 710 16.04 10.82 -10.98
CA LYS A 710 17.03 11.60 -11.76
C LYS A 710 16.49 12.96 -12.26
N LYS A 711 16.22 13.90 -11.35
CA LYS A 711 15.62 15.22 -11.58
C LYS A 711 16.21 16.27 -10.63
N GLU A 712 17.51 16.20 -10.32
CA GLU A 712 18.16 17.26 -9.54
C GLU A 712 18.20 18.60 -10.29
N ASP A 713 18.22 18.59 -11.63
CA ASP A 713 18.27 19.83 -12.43
C ASP A 713 16.92 20.58 -12.57
N GLU A 714 15.76 19.94 -12.33
CA GLU A 714 14.45 20.64 -12.35
C GLU A 714 14.07 21.28 -10.99
N LEU A 715 14.76 20.92 -9.91
CA LEU A 715 14.40 21.34 -8.55
C LEU A 715 14.70 22.82 -8.25
N VAL A 716 15.60 23.47 -9.00
CA VAL A 716 15.87 24.91 -8.81
C VAL A 716 14.78 25.78 -9.42
N GLY A 717 14.20 25.38 -10.57
CA GLY A 717 13.07 26.07 -11.19
C GLY A 717 11.75 25.86 -10.45
N SER A 718 11.53 24.65 -9.90
CA SER A 718 10.31 24.32 -9.14
C SER A 718 10.21 25.05 -7.79
N LYS A 719 11.34 25.29 -7.11
CA LYS A 719 11.37 26.02 -5.82
C LYS A 719 10.94 27.48 -5.97
N LEU A 720 11.31 28.15 -7.06
CA LEU A 720 10.93 29.56 -7.27
C LEU A 720 9.45 29.74 -7.64
N ASN A 721 8.82 28.72 -8.25
CA ASN A 721 7.38 28.75 -8.57
C ASN A 721 6.47 28.64 -7.32
N LYS A 722 7.01 28.29 -6.14
CA LYS A 722 6.25 28.15 -4.88
C LYS A 722 6.33 29.37 -3.96
N VAL A 723 6.90 30.49 -4.44
CA VAL A 723 6.92 31.76 -3.70
C VAL A 723 5.67 32.56 -4.03
N ALA A 724 4.84 32.80 -3.02
CA ALA A 724 3.66 33.65 -3.11
C ALA A 724 3.99 35.05 -2.57
N GLN A 725 3.91 36.06 -3.44
CA GLN A 725 4.05 37.46 -3.02
C GLN A 725 2.79 37.91 -2.29
N LEU A 726 2.92 38.29 -1.02
CA LEU A 726 1.77 38.63 -0.17
C LEU A 726 1.49 40.14 -0.10
N THR A 727 2.51 40.98 -0.24
CA THR A 727 2.35 42.44 -0.27
C THR A 727 3.10 43.07 -1.45
N GLY A 728 2.70 44.29 -1.82
CA GLY A 728 3.32 45.03 -2.92
C GLY A 728 4.65 45.67 -2.50
N PHE A 729 5.50 45.99 -3.48
CA PHE A 729 6.76 46.74 -3.24
C PHE A 729 6.54 48.20 -2.81
N SER A 730 5.29 48.66 -2.75
CA SER A 730 4.93 50.01 -2.30
C SER A 730 4.38 50.03 -0.87
N ASP A 731 4.19 48.85 -0.26
CA ASP A 731 3.69 48.74 1.10
C ASP A 731 4.83 48.97 2.11
N PRO A 732 4.55 49.57 3.28
CA PRO A 732 5.58 49.82 4.31
C PRO A 732 6.31 48.55 4.79
N VAL A 733 5.62 47.41 4.71
CA VAL A 733 6.15 46.08 5.06
C VAL A 733 5.99 45.17 3.85
N TYR A 734 7.11 44.69 3.33
CA TYR A 734 7.12 43.70 2.26
C TYR A 734 7.09 42.28 2.83
N ALA A 735 6.24 41.42 2.29
CA ALA A 735 6.10 40.04 2.72
C ALA A 735 5.98 39.09 1.51
N GLU A 736 6.78 38.02 1.55
CA GLU A 736 6.69 36.90 0.63
C GLU A 736 6.65 35.59 1.41
N ALA A 737 5.86 34.63 0.96
CA ALA A 737 5.71 33.33 1.61
C ALA A 737 6.16 32.20 0.69
N TYR A 738 6.95 31.30 1.24
CA TYR A 738 7.31 30.03 0.62
C TYR A 738 6.46 28.92 1.23
N VAL A 739 5.68 28.24 0.38
CA VAL A 739 4.76 27.18 0.81
C VAL A 739 5.42 25.82 0.60
N ASN A 740 5.67 25.09 1.70
CA ASN A 740 6.13 23.71 1.64
C ASN A 740 5.04 22.76 2.14
N VAL A 741 4.69 21.77 1.31
CA VAL A 741 3.61 20.81 1.60
C VAL A 741 4.22 19.44 1.87
N ASN A 742 4.16 18.98 3.12
CA ASN A 742 4.67 17.69 3.57
C ASN A 742 3.52 16.82 4.08
N GLN A 743 2.84 16.11 3.18
CA GLN A 743 1.71 15.20 3.48
C GLN A 743 0.60 15.85 4.32
N TYR A 744 0.74 15.85 5.66
CA TYR A 744 -0.23 16.37 6.62
C TYR A 744 0.09 17.78 7.13
N ASP A 745 1.34 18.23 6.95
CA ASP A 745 1.83 19.51 7.47
C ASP A 745 2.21 20.45 6.32
N ILE A 746 1.64 21.65 6.33
CA ILE A 746 2.02 22.77 5.46
C ILE A 746 2.87 23.73 6.29
N VAL A 747 4.12 23.93 5.85
CA VAL A 747 5.05 24.88 6.47
C VAL A 747 5.09 26.11 5.57
N LEU A 748 4.64 27.24 6.13
CA LEU A 748 4.75 28.56 5.50
C LEU A 748 6.00 29.25 6.04
N ASP A 749 6.99 29.44 5.18
CA ASP A 749 8.17 30.25 5.51
C ASP A 749 7.94 31.66 4.94
N LEU A 750 7.62 32.63 5.80
CA LEU A 750 7.37 34.02 5.43
C LEU A 750 8.61 34.88 5.66
N LEU A 751 9.09 35.55 4.61
CA LEU A 751 10.08 36.61 4.74
C LEU A 751 9.34 37.94 4.88
N ILE A 752 9.62 38.67 5.95
CA ILE A 752 9.07 40.00 6.22
C ILE A 752 10.22 41.01 6.21
N VAL A 753 10.07 42.07 5.43
CA VAL A 753 11.07 43.13 5.26
C VAL A 753 10.45 44.47 5.59
N ASN A 754 11.07 45.22 6.49
CA ASN A 754 10.70 46.60 6.76
C ASN A 754 11.26 47.49 5.63
N GLN A 755 10.41 48.14 4.85
CA GLN A 755 10.85 49.07 3.79
C GLN A 755 10.97 50.52 4.28
N THR A 756 10.59 50.78 5.54
CA THR A 756 10.61 52.13 6.13
C THR A 756 11.93 52.45 6.80
N SER A 757 12.17 53.75 7.01
CA SER A 757 13.33 54.25 7.75
C SER A 757 13.14 54.23 9.28
N ASP A 758 11.94 53.86 9.75
CA ASP A 758 11.58 53.81 11.16
C ASP A 758 11.69 52.38 11.71
N THR A 759 11.81 52.26 13.03
CA THR A 759 11.81 50.95 13.70
C THR A 759 10.36 50.51 13.93
N LEU A 760 9.99 49.35 13.40
CA LEU A 760 8.67 48.75 13.60
C LEU A 760 8.70 47.84 14.83
N GLN A 761 7.84 48.12 15.79
CA GLN A 761 7.68 47.34 17.02
C GLN A 761 6.40 46.50 16.92
N ASN A 762 6.37 45.37 17.65
CA ASN A 762 5.21 44.47 17.72
C ASN A 762 4.68 44.00 16.36
N VAL A 763 5.55 43.79 15.36
CA VAL A 763 5.16 43.26 14.05
C VAL A 763 4.61 41.86 14.25
N THR A 764 3.30 41.71 14.15
CA THR A 764 2.55 40.49 14.43
C THR A 764 1.86 40.03 13.16
N LEU A 765 2.09 38.77 12.78
CA LEU A 765 1.43 38.13 11.67
C LEU A 765 0.19 37.39 12.17
N GLU A 766 -1.00 37.84 11.78
CA GLU A 766 -2.24 37.12 12.06
C GLU A 766 -2.69 36.37 10.80
N LEU A 767 -2.63 35.05 10.86
CA LEU A 767 -3.14 34.17 9.80
C LEU A 767 -4.48 33.57 10.22
N ALA A 768 -5.40 33.49 9.26
CA ALA A 768 -6.65 32.77 9.33
C ALA A 768 -6.74 31.81 8.15
N THR A 769 -7.44 30.70 8.36
CA THR A 769 -7.60 29.64 7.37
C THR A 769 -9.08 29.46 7.04
N LEU A 770 -9.37 29.19 5.77
CA LEU A 770 -10.69 28.80 5.26
C LEU A 770 -10.60 27.38 4.69
N GLY A 771 -11.59 26.55 5.05
CA GLY A 771 -11.59 25.12 4.78
C GLY A 771 -11.07 24.30 5.97
N ASP A 772 -10.82 23.01 5.75
CA ASP A 772 -10.34 22.06 6.77
C ASP A 772 -8.81 22.17 7.01
N LEU A 773 -8.33 23.39 7.16
CA LEU A 773 -6.95 23.72 7.54
C LEU A 773 -6.92 24.28 8.96
N LYS A 774 -6.04 23.75 9.80
CA LYS A 774 -5.88 24.21 11.19
C LYS A 774 -4.52 24.83 11.41
N LEU A 775 -4.47 26.13 11.70
CA LEU A 775 -3.26 26.79 12.16
C LEU A 775 -2.86 26.25 13.53
N VAL A 776 -1.65 25.70 13.64
CA VAL A 776 -1.16 25.06 14.86
C VAL A 776 -0.46 26.07 15.78
N GLU A 777 0.22 27.05 15.19
CA GLU A 777 1.07 28.00 15.91
C GLU A 777 0.81 29.44 15.42
N LYS A 778 0.62 30.36 16.37
CA LYS A 778 0.57 31.80 16.08
C LYS A 778 1.98 32.38 16.20
N PRO A 779 2.51 33.05 15.16
CA PRO A 779 3.80 33.73 15.21
C PRO A 779 3.89 34.73 16.37
N GLN A 780 5.02 34.78 17.05
CA GLN A 780 5.27 35.78 18.08
C GLN A 780 5.55 37.16 17.44
N PRO A 781 5.17 38.26 18.12
CA PRO A 781 5.49 39.61 17.65
C PRO A 781 7.01 39.83 17.56
N ILE A 782 7.49 40.38 16.44
CA ILE A 782 8.90 40.71 16.24
C ILE A 782 9.11 42.22 16.18
N THR A 783 10.33 42.68 16.49
CA THR A 783 10.73 44.08 16.27
C THR A 783 11.69 44.13 15.10
N LEU A 784 11.37 44.93 14.08
CA LEU A 784 12.17 45.09 12.87
C LEU A 784 12.84 46.47 12.85
N GLY A 785 14.16 46.49 12.71
CA GLY A 785 14.91 47.72 12.48
C GLY A 785 14.63 48.34 11.10
N PRO A 786 15.11 49.57 10.85
CA PRO A 786 15.00 50.21 9.52
C PRO A 786 15.69 49.37 8.44
N ASN A 787 15.00 49.06 7.34
CA ASN A 787 15.49 48.19 6.26
C ASN A 787 15.93 46.79 6.70
N ASP A 788 15.48 46.33 7.87
CA ASP A 788 15.79 45.01 8.40
C ASP A 788 14.78 43.96 7.92
N PHE A 789 15.15 42.69 7.96
CA PHE A 789 14.31 41.59 7.53
C PHE A 789 14.32 40.44 8.55
N SER A 790 13.23 39.68 8.59
CA SER A 790 13.11 38.51 9.44
C SER A 790 12.28 37.42 8.76
N ASN A 791 12.60 36.17 9.07
CA ASN A 791 11.87 35.00 8.60
C ASN A 791 10.99 34.46 9.71
N ILE A 792 9.69 34.35 9.44
CA ILE A 792 8.69 33.77 10.31
C ILE A 792 8.25 32.44 9.71
N LYS A 793 8.20 31.38 10.53
CA LYS A 793 7.65 30.09 10.13
C LYS A 793 6.28 29.89 10.76
N ALA A 794 5.29 29.49 9.96
CA ALA A 794 3.95 29.16 10.43
C ALA A 794 3.56 27.76 9.94
N ASN A 795 3.16 26.89 10.88
CA ASN A 795 2.75 25.52 10.58
C ASN A 795 1.23 25.40 10.54
N VAL A 796 0.71 24.86 9.44
CA VAL A 796 -0.72 24.63 9.20
C VAL A 796 -0.94 23.15 8.95
N LYS A 797 -1.85 22.54 9.71
CA LYS A 797 -2.21 21.13 9.55
C LYS A 797 -3.39 20.95 8.61
N VAL A 798 -3.29 19.96 7.73
CA VAL A 798 -4.33 19.56 6.79
C VAL A 798 -5.15 18.45 7.42
N SER A 799 -6.46 18.68 7.60
CA SER A 799 -7.39 17.66 8.10
C SER A 799 -8.14 16.93 6.99
N SER A 800 -8.28 17.54 5.82
CA SER A 800 -9.07 17.01 4.70
C SER A 800 -8.50 17.42 3.35
N THR A 801 -8.91 16.73 2.29
CA THR A 801 -8.53 16.92 0.90
C THR A 801 -9.38 17.99 0.20
N GLU A 802 -9.46 19.18 0.81
CA GLU A 802 -10.19 20.30 0.23
C GLU A 802 -9.23 21.42 -0.16
N ASN A 803 -9.62 22.23 -1.15
CA ASN A 803 -8.91 23.48 -1.44
C ASN A 803 -8.96 24.38 -0.21
N GLY A 804 -7.79 24.68 0.34
CA GLY A 804 -7.65 25.56 1.49
C GLY A 804 -7.19 26.95 1.09
N ILE A 805 -7.74 27.97 1.73
CA ILE A 805 -7.29 29.36 1.54
C ILE A 805 -6.71 29.85 2.86
N ILE A 806 -5.51 30.41 2.81
CA ILE A 806 -4.88 31.05 3.95
C ILE A 806 -4.81 32.54 3.67
N PHE A 807 -5.41 33.33 4.56
CA PHE A 807 -5.45 34.78 4.44
C PHE A 807 -5.03 35.39 5.77
N GLY A 808 -4.58 36.63 5.76
CA GLY A 808 -4.05 37.23 6.98
C GLY A 808 -3.69 38.69 6.84
N ASN A 809 -3.18 39.25 7.93
CA ASN A 809 -2.68 40.61 7.96
C ASN A 809 -1.43 40.72 8.85
N ILE A 810 -0.62 41.73 8.59
CA ILE A 810 0.53 42.11 9.40
C ILE A 810 0.17 43.38 10.15
N VAL A 811 0.17 43.31 11.48
CA VAL A 811 -0.09 44.45 12.37
C VAL A 811 1.23 44.91 12.97
N TYR A 812 1.50 46.21 12.98
CA TYR A 812 2.73 46.76 13.55
C TYR A 812 2.53 48.15 14.16
N ASP A 813 3.41 48.50 15.11
CA ASP A 813 3.48 49.79 15.77
C ASP A 813 4.75 50.55 15.34
N VAL A 814 4.66 51.85 15.09
CA VAL A 814 5.84 52.68 14.75
C VAL A 814 6.37 53.35 16.01
N SER A 815 7.69 53.27 16.24
CA SER A 815 8.31 53.88 17.40
C SER A 815 8.14 55.41 17.41
N GLY A 816 7.35 55.95 18.34
CA GLY A 816 7.16 57.40 18.53
C GLY A 816 5.85 57.98 17.99
N GLY A 817 4.97 57.17 17.38
CA GLY A 817 3.60 57.56 17.02
C GLY A 817 2.58 57.29 18.14
N PRO A 818 1.53 58.11 18.32
CA PRO A 818 0.52 57.88 19.34
C PRO A 818 -0.43 56.76 18.91
N GLY A 819 -0.20 55.52 19.35
CA GLY A 819 -1.21 54.46 19.42
C GLY A 819 -1.86 53.96 18.12
N ASP A 820 -1.47 54.45 16.94
CA ASP A 820 -1.99 54.00 15.65
C ASP A 820 -1.37 52.65 15.28
N ARG A 821 -2.13 51.57 15.52
CA ARG A 821 -1.82 50.23 15.01
C ARG A 821 -1.98 50.23 13.50
N ASN A 822 -0.87 50.13 12.78
CA ASN A 822 -0.89 50.02 11.34
C ASN A 822 -1.10 48.56 10.94
N CYS A 823 -1.84 48.33 9.86
CA CYS A 823 -2.20 47.00 9.39
C CYS A 823 -2.03 46.92 7.87
N VAL A 824 -1.31 45.89 7.41
CA VAL A 824 -1.18 45.54 5.99
C VAL A 824 -1.92 44.23 5.77
N VAL A 825 -2.91 44.26 4.88
CA VAL A 825 -3.66 43.05 4.49
C VAL A 825 -2.83 42.27 3.47
N LEU A 826 -2.68 40.97 3.69
CA LEU A 826 -1.93 40.07 2.83
C LEU A 826 -2.82 39.55 1.70
N ASN A 827 -2.22 39.25 0.55
CA ASN A 827 -2.88 38.47 -0.48
C ASN A 827 -3.13 37.03 0.01
N ASP A 828 -4.24 36.46 -0.46
CA ASP A 828 -4.64 35.09 -0.13
C ASP A 828 -3.69 34.07 -0.76
N ILE A 829 -3.32 33.05 0.02
CA ILE A 829 -2.56 31.89 -0.43
C ILE A 829 -3.55 30.76 -0.72
N HIS A 830 -3.59 30.29 -1.96
CA HIS A 830 -4.40 29.14 -2.37
C HIS A 830 -3.57 27.85 -2.33
N ILE A 831 -4.02 26.88 -1.54
CA ILE A 831 -3.43 25.53 -1.50
C ILE A 831 -4.23 24.64 -2.44
N ASP A 832 -3.53 24.07 -3.42
CA ASP A 832 -4.12 23.23 -4.46
C ASP A 832 -4.15 21.75 -4.05
N ILE A 833 -5.30 21.10 -4.25
CA ILE A 833 -5.49 19.67 -3.99
C ILE A 833 -4.57 18.77 -4.81
N MET A 834 -4.06 19.25 -5.95
CA MET A 834 -3.26 18.47 -6.90
C MET A 834 -1.96 17.90 -6.32
N ASP A 835 -1.40 18.55 -5.29
CA ASP A 835 -0.21 18.05 -4.58
C ASP A 835 -0.51 16.75 -3.80
N TYR A 836 -1.78 16.43 -3.56
CA TYR A 836 -2.23 15.26 -2.79
C TYR A 836 -2.73 14.09 -3.65
N ILE A 837 -2.90 14.28 -4.96
CA ILE A 837 -3.52 13.27 -5.85
C ILE A 837 -2.44 12.49 -6.60
N VAL A 838 -2.46 11.16 -6.43
CA VAL A 838 -1.52 10.23 -7.05
C VAL A 838 -2.24 9.35 -8.08
N PRO A 839 -1.64 9.10 -9.26
CA PRO A 839 -2.21 8.19 -10.25
C PRO A 839 -2.35 6.76 -9.70
N ALA A 840 -3.54 6.17 -9.84
CA ALA A 840 -3.83 4.80 -9.40
C ALA A 840 -4.56 4.02 -10.51
N SER A 841 -4.66 2.68 -10.38
CA SER A 841 -5.43 1.85 -11.32
C SER A 841 -6.35 0.88 -10.60
N CYS A 842 -7.56 0.69 -11.12
CA CYS A 842 -8.53 -0.30 -10.67
C CYS A 842 -9.10 -1.09 -11.86
N THR A 843 -9.79 -2.20 -11.60
CA THR A 843 -10.48 -2.97 -12.64
C THR A 843 -11.80 -2.30 -13.06
N ASP A 844 -12.30 -2.60 -14.27
CA ASP A 844 -13.59 -2.08 -14.76
C ASP A 844 -14.78 -2.46 -13.85
N SER A 845 -14.74 -3.64 -13.23
CA SER A 845 -15.77 -4.07 -12.28
C SER A 845 -15.74 -3.26 -11.00
N GLU A 846 -14.55 -3.04 -10.43
CA GLU A 846 -14.37 -2.21 -9.23
C GLU A 846 -14.75 -0.76 -9.54
N PHE A 847 -14.36 -0.23 -10.71
CA PHE A 847 -14.75 1.10 -11.15
C PHE A 847 -16.27 1.25 -11.16
N ARG A 848 -17.02 0.30 -11.74
CA ARG A 848 -18.49 0.34 -11.79
C ARG A 848 -19.13 0.22 -10.41
N GLN A 849 -18.56 -0.60 -9.54
CA GLN A 849 -19.02 -0.74 -8.17
C GLN A 849 -18.82 0.58 -7.39
N MET A 850 -17.61 1.12 -7.40
CA MET A 850 -17.30 2.41 -6.75
C MET A 850 -18.11 3.56 -7.36
N TRP A 851 -18.29 3.54 -8.68
CA TRP A 851 -19.11 4.54 -9.37
C TRP A 851 -20.57 4.51 -8.90
N ALA A 852 -21.13 3.34 -8.60
CA ALA A 852 -22.47 3.20 -8.04
C ALA A 852 -22.55 3.56 -6.55
N GLU A 853 -21.48 3.32 -5.80
CA GLU A 853 -21.38 3.59 -4.36
C GLU A 853 -21.18 5.08 -4.05
N PHE A 854 -20.45 5.83 -4.89
CA PHE A 854 -20.11 7.22 -4.60
C PHE A 854 -21.32 8.15 -4.77
N GLU A 855 -21.64 8.86 -3.69
CA GLU A 855 -22.81 9.74 -3.59
C GLU A 855 -22.58 11.11 -4.26
N TRP A 856 -21.37 11.67 -4.14
CA TRP A 856 -21.06 13.01 -4.63
C TRP A 856 -20.62 12.98 -6.09
N GLU A 857 -21.30 13.79 -6.92
CA GLU A 857 -21.01 13.95 -8.33
C GLU A 857 -20.88 15.43 -8.70
N ASN A 858 -19.83 15.77 -9.43
CA ASN A 858 -19.66 17.06 -10.08
C ASN A 858 -19.59 16.90 -11.60
N LYS A 859 -20.40 17.65 -12.35
CA LYS A 859 -20.45 17.60 -13.82
C LYS A 859 -19.88 18.89 -14.39
N VAL A 860 -18.70 18.78 -15.01
CA VAL A 860 -18.00 19.88 -15.64
C VAL A 860 -18.27 19.87 -17.15
N THR A 861 -18.75 20.98 -17.69
CA THR A 861 -18.88 21.17 -19.15
C THR A 861 -17.52 21.47 -19.76
N VAL A 862 -17.21 20.81 -20.87
CA VAL A 862 -15.97 21.02 -21.62
C VAL A 862 -16.24 21.94 -22.79
N ASN A 863 -15.58 23.10 -22.79
CA ASN A 863 -15.52 24.02 -23.94
C ASN A 863 -14.08 24.49 -24.10
N THR A 864 -13.36 23.93 -25.07
CA THR A 864 -11.93 24.27 -25.29
C THR A 864 -11.62 24.62 -26.73
N ASN A 865 -10.48 25.28 -26.95
CA ASN A 865 -9.95 25.59 -28.28
C ASN A 865 -9.12 24.44 -28.87
N ILE A 866 -9.01 23.30 -28.17
CA ILE A 866 -8.29 22.13 -28.65
C ILE A 866 -9.17 21.45 -29.70
N SER A 867 -8.59 21.17 -30.87
CA SER A 867 -9.30 20.55 -31.99
C SER A 867 -9.29 19.02 -31.96
N ASP A 868 -8.29 18.42 -31.30
CA ASP A 868 -8.13 16.98 -31.21
C ASP A 868 -8.64 16.42 -29.87
N LEU A 869 -9.41 15.33 -29.95
CA LEU A 869 -10.00 14.68 -28.79
C LEU A 869 -8.92 14.04 -27.90
N ARG A 870 -7.88 13.46 -28.53
CA ARG A 870 -6.79 12.80 -27.80
C ARG A 870 -5.89 13.79 -27.10
N GLU A 871 -5.51 14.87 -27.79
CA GLU A 871 -4.76 15.98 -27.19
C GLU A 871 -5.47 16.56 -25.96
N TYR A 872 -6.80 16.74 -26.03
CA TYR A 872 -7.57 17.19 -24.86
C TYR A 872 -7.55 16.17 -23.70
N LEU A 873 -7.62 14.87 -23.99
CA LEU A 873 -7.55 13.83 -22.96
C LEU A 873 -6.16 13.76 -22.30
N GLU A 874 -5.09 13.87 -23.09
CA GLU A 874 -3.72 13.92 -22.57
C GLU A 874 -3.49 15.17 -21.71
N HIS A 875 -3.98 16.33 -22.17
CA HIS A 875 -3.96 17.56 -21.39
C HIS A 875 -4.76 17.41 -20.07
N LEU A 876 -5.93 16.79 -20.13
CA LEU A 876 -6.75 16.53 -18.95
C LEU A 876 -5.99 15.65 -17.94
N ILE A 877 -5.42 14.54 -18.41
CA ILE A 877 -4.60 13.61 -17.60
C ILE A 877 -3.42 14.32 -16.95
N ALA A 878 -2.69 15.14 -17.70
CA ALA A 878 -1.57 15.92 -17.18
C ALA A 878 -2.03 16.97 -16.15
N SER A 879 -3.23 17.52 -16.31
CA SER A 879 -3.78 18.53 -15.40
C SER A 879 -4.39 17.97 -14.11
N THR A 880 -4.85 16.71 -14.14
CA THR A 880 -5.56 16.06 -13.01
C THR A 880 -4.77 14.93 -12.35
N ASN A 881 -3.55 14.61 -12.82
CA ASN A 881 -2.74 13.49 -12.33
C ASN A 881 -3.52 12.16 -12.25
N MET A 882 -4.56 11.99 -13.09
CA MET A 882 -5.37 10.77 -13.12
C MET A 882 -4.86 9.79 -14.16
N LYS A 883 -4.97 8.50 -13.87
CA LYS A 883 -4.62 7.45 -14.85
C LYS A 883 -5.83 7.09 -15.69
N CYS A 884 -5.64 6.99 -17.01
CA CYS A 884 -6.67 6.47 -17.91
C CYS A 884 -6.78 4.95 -17.78
N LEU A 885 -7.99 4.47 -17.47
CA LEU A 885 -8.33 3.05 -17.39
C LEU A 885 -8.78 2.49 -18.74
N THR A 886 -9.36 3.34 -19.60
CA THR A 886 -9.83 2.92 -20.92
C THR A 886 -8.64 2.51 -21.80
N PRO A 887 -8.66 1.32 -22.42
CA PRO A 887 -7.56 0.85 -23.27
C PRO A 887 -7.35 1.75 -24.49
N GLU A 888 -6.09 1.98 -24.88
CA GLU A 888 -5.73 2.76 -26.08
C GLU A 888 -6.43 2.25 -27.36
N LYS A 889 -6.71 0.94 -27.45
CA LYS A 889 -7.42 0.33 -28.59
C LYS A 889 -8.88 0.80 -28.69
N ALA A 890 -9.54 1.07 -27.56
CA ALA A 890 -10.90 1.64 -27.54
C ALA A 890 -10.89 3.14 -27.82
N LEU A 891 -9.74 3.80 -27.62
CA LEU A 891 -9.47 5.21 -27.97
C LEU A 891 -8.87 5.35 -29.38
N ALA A 892 -8.74 4.25 -30.13
CA ALA A 892 -8.18 4.22 -31.47
C ALA A 892 -9.31 4.27 -32.51
N GLY A 893 -9.30 5.32 -33.33
CA GLY A 893 -10.27 5.54 -34.41
C GLY A 893 -10.62 7.01 -34.56
N GLU A 894 -11.00 7.43 -35.77
CA GLU A 894 -11.53 8.77 -36.04
C GLU A 894 -13.04 8.80 -35.77
N CYS A 895 -13.43 8.55 -34.52
CA CYS A 895 -14.80 8.74 -34.09
C CYS A 895 -14.96 10.18 -33.57
N GLY A 896 -15.96 10.91 -34.05
CA GLY A 896 -16.29 12.26 -33.56
C GLY A 896 -16.79 12.32 -32.11
N PHE A 897 -16.73 11.20 -31.38
CA PHE A 897 -17.13 11.06 -29.98
C PHE A 897 -16.12 10.14 -29.27
N MET A 898 -15.71 10.51 -28.05
CA MET A 898 -14.79 9.75 -27.22
C MET A 898 -15.27 9.71 -25.77
N ALA A 899 -15.27 8.51 -25.19
CA ALA A 899 -15.54 8.29 -23.78
C ALA A 899 -14.36 7.59 -23.08
N ALA A 900 -13.90 8.14 -21.96
CA ALA A 900 -12.76 7.61 -21.20
C ALA A 900 -13.04 7.61 -19.70
N ASN A 901 -12.62 6.54 -19.02
CA ASN A 901 -12.67 6.43 -17.56
C ASN A 901 -11.27 6.73 -16.99
N LEU A 902 -11.22 7.62 -16.01
CA LEU A 902 -10.02 8.05 -15.31
C LEU A 902 -10.15 7.71 -13.81
N TYR A 903 -9.03 7.40 -13.17
CA TYR A 903 -8.99 7.08 -11.75
C TYR A 903 -7.71 7.61 -11.08
N ALA A 904 -7.85 8.09 -9.85
CA ALA A 904 -6.75 8.47 -8.98
C ALA A 904 -7.10 8.19 -7.52
N ARG A 905 -6.05 8.21 -6.68
CA ARG A 905 -6.17 8.07 -5.23
C ARG A 905 -5.39 9.17 -4.53
N SER A 906 -5.96 9.76 -3.49
CA SER A 906 -5.27 10.73 -2.66
C SER A 906 -4.23 10.06 -1.75
N ILE A 907 -3.23 10.80 -1.30
CA ILE A 907 -2.29 10.32 -0.27
C ILE A 907 -2.99 9.96 1.06
N PHE A 908 -4.20 10.47 1.28
CA PHE A 908 -5.06 10.17 2.41
C PHE A 908 -5.88 8.88 2.21
N GLY A 909 -5.72 8.20 1.07
CA GLY A 909 -6.40 6.95 0.75
C GLY A 909 -7.81 7.11 0.19
N GLU A 910 -8.20 8.32 -0.20
CA GLU A 910 -9.52 8.57 -0.80
C GLU A 910 -9.48 8.35 -2.32
N ASP A 911 -10.54 7.75 -2.84
CA ASP A 911 -10.66 7.40 -4.26
C ASP A 911 -11.43 8.48 -5.04
N ALA A 912 -10.91 8.86 -6.20
CA ALA A 912 -11.53 9.81 -7.13
C ALA A 912 -11.68 9.19 -8.52
N LEU A 913 -12.91 9.19 -9.04
CA LEU A 913 -13.27 8.64 -10.34
C LEU A 913 -13.68 9.77 -11.28
N ALA A 914 -13.31 9.70 -12.55
CA ALA A 914 -13.86 10.59 -13.56
C ALA A 914 -14.26 9.82 -14.83
N ASN A 915 -15.40 10.20 -15.39
CA ASN A 915 -15.88 9.75 -16.70
C ASN A 915 -15.90 10.96 -17.63
N VAL A 916 -15.07 10.89 -18.67
CA VAL A 916 -14.91 11.91 -19.69
C VAL A 916 -15.76 11.50 -20.88
N SER A 917 -16.68 12.36 -21.32
CA SER A 917 -17.48 12.17 -22.53
C SER A 917 -17.37 13.43 -23.39
N ILE A 918 -16.60 13.36 -24.47
CA ILE A 918 -16.28 14.50 -25.33
C ILE A 918 -16.58 14.18 -26.80
N GLU A 919 -16.99 15.19 -27.55
CA GLU A 919 -17.37 15.08 -28.95
C GLU A 919 -16.88 16.27 -29.76
N ARG A 920 -16.75 16.04 -31.07
CA ARG A 920 -16.46 17.07 -32.05
C ARG A 920 -17.75 17.38 -32.80
N PRO A 921 -18.38 18.55 -32.57
CA PRO A 921 -19.62 18.90 -33.24
C PRO A 921 -19.40 19.01 -34.75
N SER A 922 -20.27 18.37 -35.54
CA SER A 922 -20.15 18.31 -37.00
C SER A 922 -20.55 19.60 -37.73
N ASP A 923 -21.15 20.58 -37.04
CA ASP A 923 -21.96 21.63 -37.66
C ASP A 923 -21.53 23.09 -37.36
N GLN A 924 -20.32 23.33 -36.86
CA GLN A 924 -19.78 24.69 -36.72
C GLN A 924 -18.32 24.79 -37.16
N SER A 925 -18.01 25.85 -37.91
CA SER A 925 -16.68 26.24 -38.37
C SER A 925 -15.81 26.80 -37.22
N GLY A 926 -15.73 26.08 -36.12
CA GLY A 926 -14.90 26.37 -34.95
C GLY A 926 -14.18 25.10 -34.47
N PRO A 927 -12.88 25.15 -34.13
CA PRO A 927 -12.09 23.98 -33.75
C PRO A 927 -12.25 23.62 -32.26
N SER A 928 -13.48 23.50 -31.76
CA SER A 928 -13.71 23.27 -30.32
C SER A 928 -14.28 21.89 -30.02
N VAL A 929 -13.55 21.10 -29.23
CA VAL A 929 -14.08 19.91 -28.55
C VAL A 929 -15.13 20.34 -27.51
N THR A 930 -16.31 19.74 -27.57
CA THR A 930 -17.42 19.97 -26.64
C THR A 930 -17.75 18.71 -25.86
N GLY A 931 -18.20 18.81 -24.61
CA GLY A 931 -18.58 17.60 -23.86
C GLY A 931 -18.82 17.82 -22.39
N HIS A 932 -18.75 16.74 -21.62
CA HIS A 932 -18.86 16.76 -20.18
C HIS A 932 -17.89 15.78 -19.51
N VAL A 933 -17.28 16.21 -18.42
CA VAL A 933 -16.53 15.36 -17.49
C VAL A 933 -17.35 15.23 -16.21
N ARG A 934 -17.69 14.00 -15.84
CA ARG A 934 -18.39 13.68 -14.58
C ARG A 934 -17.36 13.15 -13.61
N ILE A 935 -17.20 13.79 -12.47
CA ILE A 935 -16.28 13.39 -11.41
C ILE A 935 -17.13 12.87 -10.24
N ARG A 936 -16.75 11.71 -9.69
CA ARG A 936 -17.35 11.15 -8.48
C ARG A 936 -16.26 10.85 -7.44
N ALA A 937 -16.55 11.18 -6.19
CA ALA A 937 -15.67 10.91 -5.05
C ALA A 937 -16.51 10.65 -3.80
N LYS A 938 -15.88 10.11 -2.74
CA LYS A 938 -16.52 9.94 -1.43
C LYS A 938 -16.73 11.28 -0.71
N SER A 939 -15.77 12.21 -0.83
CA SER A 939 -15.84 13.55 -0.25
C SER A 939 -16.37 14.58 -1.25
N GLN A 940 -17.24 15.47 -0.79
CA GLN A 940 -17.76 16.58 -1.58
C GLN A 940 -16.64 17.53 -2.03
N GLY A 941 -15.73 17.89 -1.12
CA GLY A 941 -14.63 18.81 -1.40
C GLY A 941 -13.71 18.31 -2.51
N MET A 942 -13.42 17.00 -2.55
CA MET A 942 -12.63 16.37 -3.60
C MET A 942 -13.31 16.48 -4.98
N ALA A 943 -14.60 16.16 -5.07
CA ALA A 943 -15.34 16.20 -6.34
C ALA A 943 -15.48 17.63 -6.89
N LEU A 944 -15.69 18.63 -6.01
CA LEU A 944 -15.77 20.03 -6.40
C LEU A 944 -14.40 20.59 -6.80
N SER A 945 -13.36 20.37 -5.97
CA SER A 945 -12.01 20.91 -6.21
C SER A 945 -11.40 20.40 -7.51
N LEU A 946 -11.57 19.10 -7.81
CA LEU A 946 -11.16 18.52 -9.09
C LEU A 946 -11.92 19.15 -10.27
N GLY A 947 -13.21 19.42 -10.11
CA GLY A 947 -13.99 20.05 -11.18
C GLY A 947 -13.59 21.50 -11.43
N ASP A 948 -13.31 22.27 -10.38
CA ASP A 948 -12.80 23.63 -10.49
C ASP A 948 -11.43 23.66 -11.15
N LYS A 949 -10.56 22.70 -10.85
CA LYS A 949 -9.26 22.56 -11.52
C LYS A 949 -9.40 22.30 -13.01
N ILE A 950 -10.34 21.44 -13.40
CA ILE A 950 -10.64 21.18 -14.82
C ILE A 950 -11.18 22.45 -15.48
N ASN A 951 -12.08 23.20 -14.83
CA ASN A 951 -12.56 24.48 -15.35
C ASN A 951 -11.43 25.51 -15.53
N LEU A 952 -10.46 25.56 -14.60
CA LEU A 952 -9.30 26.43 -14.67
C LEU A 952 -8.32 26.00 -15.78
N SER A 953 -8.10 24.70 -15.95
CA SER A 953 -7.20 24.18 -16.99
C SER A 953 -7.75 24.45 -18.39
N GLN A 954 -9.07 24.41 -18.57
CA GLN A 954 -9.73 24.81 -19.82
C GLN A 954 -9.48 26.30 -20.17
N LYS A 955 -9.40 27.20 -19.17
CA LYS A 955 -9.20 28.65 -19.39
C LYS A 955 -7.75 29.05 -19.68
N LYS A 956 -6.77 28.32 -19.12
CA LYS A 956 -5.33 28.64 -19.25
C LYS A 956 -4.80 28.56 -20.69
N ILE A 957 -5.51 27.90 -21.59
CA ILE A 957 -5.14 27.76 -23.01
C ILE A 957 -5.52 29.03 -23.83
N SER A 958 -6.19 30.02 -23.23
CA SER A 958 -6.63 31.24 -23.93
C SER A 958 -5.59 32.37 -24.05
N LYS A 959 -4.30 32.11 -23.76
CA LYS A 959 -3.22 33.10 -23.94
C LYS A 959 -2.18 32.64 -24.96
#